data_AF-E2AYT1-F1
#
_entry.id   AF-E2AYT1-F1
#
_cell.length_a   1.000
_cell.length_b   1.000
_cell.length_c   1.000
_cell.angle_alpha   90.00
_cell.angle_beta   90.00
_cell.angle_gamma   90.00
#
_symmetry.space_group_name_H-M   'P 1'
#
loop_
_entity.id
_entity.type
_entity.pdbx_description
1 polymer ?
#
loop_
_entity_poly.entity_id
_entity_poly.type
_entity_poly.pdbx_seq_one_letter_code
_entity_poly.pdbx_strand_id
1 'polypeptide(L)'
;MTERRVMEVRVGFTSRKAQLERRIARERRQYVGLELWKKNDEPDGWQRPSWRYYEDRHREMKRLRKEETYSCFLGDSLMCEESSSGISSNNISARRPSMTLNMLSNRKPTTAISAEKRHLEIQYSAKKMRYTNLKKTLAEKQKITQDLYDEISNLREKIITAGGKDPGKIEEPKSFQVECLKQSPSIETNLHDYGQWEQICMDESTVMGVSLLQNQLEDLCDRSQELCQRALDRSSSFVSLVKSWLTESRKQDEMGKVSILVDYSEAEMQQTNLVQSNEELKTQLDELKAAQKDFITEFATRSSNLRIEYDNYLSRMKKEQQNVERKDLQEQLNIALQELKAERDKASQGKERMRMIDLQMQKAKTRIRDLEVHVTNEELKSQQLQNGMKTLEAQLKQKDQSMELRMKDMNKAMKSSEDLIAKMEKQRDNFESRQQAENALTEIEERCKHLEEKSQLLCDLASEKSNNLVVTDNNHTENEICLYNDLTAARAQLEQQREKIEQLEREKQEIVTVMYQAASDNEDETKDKLAAELIAKTNDLQNLMLEHAQLQNIARFTQERNEMLENQLAEVQRHLYAKSKEGGKTGFDTIELQQQISDLRNSLAEAMQQNQELETTLTQKQLELEQRDRVMREQSKFLKARDELLSLLKGKQTNANNLVNENYEDIDEINKQIAAKTEAIQELYTTLESKQMQVMRLEKLVKLLEDQQDRAQAQRTRLEHRIAQLEVSLREKNNNNRTKTFGIL
;
A
#
# COMPACT_ATOMS: atom_id res chain seq x y z
N MET A 1 -16.58 -46.10 28.33
CA MET A 1 -16.22 -45.36 29.58
C MET A 1 -16.05 -43.86 29.36
N THR A 2 -15.70 -43.39 28.15
CA THR A 2 -15.51 -41.98 27.80
C THR A 2 -16.80 -41.16 27.75
N GLU A 3 -17.90 -41.70 27.21
CA GLU A 3 -19.20 -40.99 27.18
C GLU A 3 -19.82 -40.77 28.57
N ARG A 4 -19.61 -41.72 29.49
CA ARG A 4 -20.13 -41.60 30.86
C ARG A 4 -19.43 -40.46 31.64
N ARG A 5 -18.14 -40.22 31.38
CA ARG A 5 -17.41 -39.06 31.93
C ARG A 5 -17.84 -37.74 31.32
N VAL A 6 -18.16 -37.69 30.03
CA VAL A 6 -18.64 -36.47 29.36
C VAL A 6 -20.03 -36.08 29.88
N MET A 7 -20.92 -37.06 30.11
CA MET A 7 -22.22 -36.80 30.74
C MET A 7 -22.09 -36.33 32.20
N GLU A 8 -21.21 -36.93 33.02
CA GLU A 8 -21.00 -36.49 34.40
C GLU A 8 -20.46 -35.04 34.48
N VAL A 9 -19.56 -34.66 33.57
CA VAL A 9 -19.07 -33.27 33.49
C VAL A 9 -20.19 -32.32 33.08
N ARG A 10 -21.01 -32.67 32.08
CA ARG A 10 -22.11 -31.81 31.61
C ARG A 10 -23.18 -31.61 32.68
N VAL A 11 -23.55 -32.68 33.40
CA VAL A 11 -24.52 -32.62 34.50
C VAL A 11 -23.95 -31.82 35.69
N GLY A 12 -22.66 -31.98 35.99
CA GLY A 12 -21.96 -31.20 37.02
C GLY A 12 -21.95 -29.70 36.74
N PHE A 13 -21.74 -29.28 35.48
CA PHE A 13 -21.79 -27.87 35.08
C PHE A 13 -23.19 -27.29 35.18
N THR A 14 -24.23 -28.02 34.75
CA THR A 14 -25.62 -27.56 34.88
C THR A 14 -26.06 -27.41 36.33
N SER A 15 -25.61 -28.30 37.22
CA SER A 15 -25.94 -28.24 38.65
C SER A 15 -25.27 -27.06 39.36
N ARG A 16 -24.00 -26.77 39.04
CA ARG A 16 -23.29 -25.60 39.59
C ARG A 16 -23.89 -24.28 39.10
N LYS A 17 -24.28 -24.19 37.83
CA LYS A 17 -24.96 -23.02 37.28
C LYS A 17 -26.30 -22.77 37.98
N ALA A 18 -27.12 -23.82 38.16
CA ALA A 18 -28.40 -23.72 38.85
C ALA A 18 -28.27 -23.38 40.36
N GLN A 19 -27.17 -23.80 41.01
CA GLN A 19 -26.87 -23.37 42.38
C GLN A 19 -26.46 -21.90 42.47
N LEU A 20 -25.66 -21.42 41.50
CA LEU A 20 -25.21 -20.03 41.44
C LEU A 20 -26.38 -19.08 41.16
N GLU A 21 -27.26 -19.42 40.22
CA GLU A 21 -28.47 -18.64 39.93
C GLU A 21 -29.42 -18.58 41.13
N ARG A 22 -29.59 -19.70 41.87
CA ARG A 22 -30.37 -19.71 43.13
C ARG A 22 -29.72 -18.89 44.24
N ARG A 23 -28.39 -18.76 44.26
CA ARG A 23 -27.67 -17.88 45.20
C ARG A 23 -27.86 -16.41 44.83
N ILE A 24 -27.70 -16.05 43.56
CA ILE A 24 -27.95 -14.70 43.04
C ILE A 24 -29.40 -14.27 43.28
N ALA A 25 -30.37 -15.17 43.08
CA ALA A 25 -31.79 -14.88 43.32
C ALA A 25 -32.14 -14.71 44.81
N ARG A 26 -31.39 -15.36 45.73
CA ARG A 26 -31.52 -15.11 47.18
C ARG A 26 -30.91 -13.78 47.59
N GLU A 27 -29.75 -13.44 47.03
CA GLU A 27 -29.06 -12.17 47.32
C GLU A 27 -29.80 -10.96 46.74
N ARG A 28 -30.42 -11.07 45.56
CA ARG A 28 -31.30 -10.02 45.02
C ARG A 28 -32.54 -9.79 45.89
N ARG A 29 -33.11 -10.85 46.48
CA ARG A 29 -34.22 -10.71 47.43
C ARG A 29 -33.80 -10.01 48.73
N GLN A 30 -32.58 -10.23 49.19
CA GLN A 30 -32.03 -9.48 50.32
C GLN A 30 -31.80 -7.99 49.98
N TYR A 31 -31.36 -7.68 48.75
CA TYR A 31 -31.16 -6.30 48.30
C TYR A 31 -32.47 -5.51 48.18
N VAL A 32 -33.53 -6.14 47.66
CA VAL A 32 -34.87 -5.51 47.57
C VAL A 32 -35.51 -5.33 48.96
N GLY A 33 -35.24 -6.24 49.92
CA GLY A 33 -35.64 -6.07 51.31
C GLY A 33 -34.95 -4.89 52.02
N LEU A 34 -33.71 -4.56 51.63
CA LEU A 34 -32.94 -3.42 52.16
C LEU A 34 -33.37 -2.07 51.57
N GLU A 35 -33.88 -2.03 50.34
CA GLU A 35 -34.48 -0.81 49.76
C GLU A 35 -35.84 -0.47 50.38
N LEU A 36 -36.62 -1.48 50.80
CA LEU A 36 -37.85 -1.28 51.57
C LEU A 36 -37.60 -0.84 53.02
N TRP A 37 -36.43 -1.14 53.58
CA TRP A 37 -36.00 -0.71 54.92
C TRP A 37 -35.58 0.76 55.00
N LYS A 38 -35.39 1.43 53.85
CA LYS A 38 -35.04 2.86 53.80
C LYS A 38 -36.22 3.81 54.06
N LYS A 39 -37.42 3.27 54.29
CA LYS A 39 -38.67 4.04 54.36
C LYS A 39 -39.36 4.09 55.73
N ASN A 40 -38.81 3.44 56.77
CA ASN A 40 -39.34 3.51 58.13
C ASN A 40 -38.22 3.87 59.13
N ASP A 41 -38.57 4.73 60.09
CA ASP A 41 -37.70 5.39 61.07
C ASP A 41 -36.65 4.46 61.73
N GLU A 42 -35.40 4.95 61.82
CA GLU A 42 -34.28 4.30 62.53
C GLU A 42 -34.51 4.36 64.06
N PRO A 43 -34.46 3.23 64.79
CA PRO A 43 -34.09 3.24 66.20
C PRO A 43 -32.56 3.10 66.32
N ASP A 44 -31.97 3.98 67.12
CA ASP A 44 -30.54 4.02 67.44
C ASP A 44 -30.01 2.65 67.90
N GLY A 45 -28.94 2.16 67.27
CA GLY A 45 -28.11 1.11 67.90
C GLY A 45 -27.50 0.00 67.05
N TRP A 46 -27.34 0.14 65.73
CA TRP A 46 -26.61 -0.88 64.94
C TRP A 46 -25.47 -0.30 64.08
N GLN A 47 -24.26 -0.80 64.32
CA GLN A 47 -23.04 -0.42 63.59
C GLN A 47 -23.19 -0.68 62.10
N ARG A 48 -23.11 0.38 61.28
CA ARG A 48 -23.13 0.29 59.81
C ARG A 48 -21.98 -0.58 59.30
N PRO A 49 -22.25 -1.62 58.47
CA PRO A 49 -21.19 -2.33 57.77
C PRO A 49 -20.47 -1.37 56.80
N SER A 50 -19.13 -1.37 56.86
CA SER A 50 -18.26 -0.50 56.05
C SER A 50 -18.58 -0.63 54.55
N TRP A 51 -18.80 0.51 53.89
CA TRP A 51 -19.01 0.63 52.44
C TRP A 51 -17.96 -0.11 51.60
N ARG A 52 -16.74 -0.28 52.13
CA ARG A 52 -15.68 -1.07 51.49
C ARG A 52 -16.08 -2.54 51.27
N TYR A 53 -16.87 -3.13 52.17
CA TYR A 53 -17.33 -4.50 52.01
C TYR A 53 -18.23 -4.67 50.78
N TYR A 54 -19.05 -3.65 50.47
CA TYR A 54 -19.94 -3.67 49.30
C TYR A 54 -19.19 -3.41 47.99
N GLU A 55 -18.21 -2.51 47.98
CA GLU A 55 -17.36 -2.25 46.81
C GLU A 55 -16.47 -3.45 46.44
N ASP A 56 -15.89 -4.12 47.43
CA ASP A 56 -15.07 -5.32 47.20
C ASP A 56 -15.92 -6.49 46.69
N ARG A 57 -17.14 -6.67 47.23
CA ARG A 57 -18.11 -7.65 46.70
C ARG A 57 -18.56 -7.35 45.27
N HIS A 58 -18.75 -6.07 44.95
CA HIS A 58 -19.15 -5.66 43.61
C HIS A 58 -18.00 -5.85 42.59
N ARG A 59 -16.75 -5.67 43.02
CA ARG A 59 -15.57 -6.02 42.22
C ARG A 59 -15.44 -7.53 42.02
N GLU A 60 -15.71 -8.34 43.04
CA GLU A 60 -15.71 -9.80 42.96
C GLU A 60 -16.76 -10.31 41.95
N MET A 61 -17.97 -9.76 41.99
CA MET A 61 -19.06 -10.08 41.05
C MET A 61 -18.76 -9.68 39.60
N LYS A 62 -17.95 -8.63 39.38
CA LYS A 62 -17.44 -8.27 38.05
C LYS A 62 -16.34 -9.23 37.58
N ARG A 63 -15.50 -9.74 38.48
CA ARG A 63 -14.46 -10.74 38.15
C ARG A 63 -15.09 -12.08 37.75
N LEU A 64 -16.05 -12.57 38.52
CA LEU A 64 -16.75 -13.84 38.23
C LEU A 64 -17.53 -13.79 36.91
N ARG A 65 -18.17 -12.66 36.58
CA ARG A 65 -18.81 -12.48 35.26
C ARG A 65 -17.82 -12.48 34.09
N LYS A 66 -16.59 -12.01 34.32
CA LYS A 66 -15.53 -11.98 33.30
C LYS A 66 -14.95 -13.38 33.05
N GLU A 67 -14.81 -14.19 34.10
CA GLU A 67 -14.38 -15.59 34.00
C GLU A 67 -15.42 -16.48 33.28
N GLU A 68 -16.72 -16.18 33.46
CA GLU A 68 -17.82 -16.84 32.74
C GLU A 68 -17.77 -16.59 31.22
N THR A 69 -17.30 -15.41 30.79
CA THR A 69 -17.15 -15.08 29.35
C THR A 69 -15.96 -15.78 28.71
N TYR A 70 -14.88 -16.05 29.46
CA TYR A 70 -13.69 -16.73 28.95
C TYR A 70 -13.84 -18.25 28.85
N SER A 71 -14.70 -18.86 29.68
CA SER A 71 -14.95 -20.31 29.67
C SER A 71 -15.79 -20.79 28.46
N CYS A 72 -16.65 -19.92 27.90
CA CYS A 72 -17.49 -20.26 26.74
C CYS A 72 -16.76 -20.30 25.39
N PHE A 73 -15.49 -19.87 25.30
CA PHE A 73 -14.76 -19.77 24.03
C PHE A 73 -13.74 -20.90 23.77
N LEU A 74 -13.67 -21.92 24.64
CA LEU A 74 -12.68 -23.01 24.55
C LEU A 74 -13.29 -24.41 24.35
N GLY A 75 -14.59 -24.49 24.03
CA GLY A 75 -15.33 -25.77 24.00
C GLY A 75 -15.43 -26.49 22.65
N ASP A 76 -15.31 -25.80 21.52
CA ASP A 76 -15.62 -26.39 20.20
C ASP A 76 -14.48 -26.15 19.20
N SER A 77 -13.46 -27.03 19.19
CA SER A 77 -12.64 -27.29 18.00
C SER A 77 -11.78 -28.54 18.19
N LEU A 78 -12.28 -29.68 17.71
CA LEU A 78 -11.49 -30.90 17.52
C LEU A 78 -12.07 -31.68 16.34
N MET A 79 -11.18 -32.04 15.41
CA MET A 79 -11.37 -32.81 14.16
C MET A 79 -11.67 -32.00 12.89
N CYS A 80 -10.62 -31.51 12.23
CA CYS A 80 -10.42 -31.75 10.79
C CYS A 80 -8.96 -31.47 10.40
N GLU A 81 -8.39 -32.41 9.66
CA GLU A 81 -7.00 -32.47 9.20
C GLU A 81 -6.67 -31.48 8.07
N GLU A 82 -5.39 -31.09 8.06
CA GLU A 82 -4.52 -30.78 6.93
C GLU A 82 -5.00 -29.84 5.80
N SER A 83 -4.51 -28.58 5.84
CA SER A 83 -3.74 -27.97 4.73
C SER A 83 -3.08 -26.67 5.18
N SER A 84 -1.76 -26.72 5.37
CA SER A 84 -0.81 -25.60 5.53
C SER A 84 -0.65 -24.89 4.17
N SER A 85 -0.62 -23.56 4.02
CA SER A 85 0.38 -22.58 4.47
C SER A 85 -0.15 -21.16 4.16
N GLY A 86 0.09 -20.05 4.88
CA GLY A 86 1.12 -19.73 5.87
C GLY A 86 1.77 -18.37 5.51
N ILE A 87 1.17 -17.25 5.90
CA ILE A 87 1.85 -15.94 6.00
C ILE A 87 1.51 -15.33 7.36
N SER A 88 2.49 -15.32 8.26
CA SER A 88 2.43 -14.79 9.61
C SER A 88 3.00 -13.36 9.63
N SER A 89 2.18 -12.39 10.03
CA SER A 89 2.62 -11.03 10.38
C SER A 89 2.63 -10.88 11.90
N ASN A 90 3.82 -10.67 12.48
CA ASN A 90 3.99 -10.44 13.91
C ASN A 90 4.12 -8.93 14.17
N ASN A 91 3.11 -8.33 14.80
CA ASN A 91 3.13 -6.98 15.36
C ASN A 91 3.47 -7.07 16.85
N ILE A 92 4.56 -6.43 17.29
CA ILE A 92 4.75 -6.08 18.70
C ILE A 92 5.01 -4.58 18.81
N SER A 93 4.13 -3.97 19.59
CA SER A 93 4.08 -2.58 20.00
C SER A 93 4.88 -2.34 21.28
N ALA A 94 5.27 -1.07 21.46
CA ALA A 94 5.55 -0.37 22.71
C ALA A 94 6.91 -0.59 23.41
N ARG A 95 7.77 0.44 23.31
CA ARG A 95 8.42 1.10 24.46
C ARG A 95 9.00 2.46 24.06
N ARG A 96 8.40 3.55 24.57
CA ARG A 96 9.03 4.86 24.68
C ARG A 96 10.03 4.85 25.85
N PRO A 97 11.08 5.67 25.79
CA PRO A 97 11.51 6.35 27.01
C PRO A 97 11.65 7.87 26.85
N SER A 98 11.23 8.53 27.92
CA SER A 98 11.40 9.94 28.26
C SER A 98 12.87 10.35 28.28
N MET A 99 13.20 11.54 27.76
CA MET A 99 14.53 12.14 27.91
C MET A 99 14.49 13.28 28.93
N THR A 100 15.33 13.15 29.95
CA THR A 100 15.65 14.15 30.97
C THR A 100 17.05 14.70 30.69
N LEU A 101 17.21 16.02 30.82
CA LEU A 101 18.48 16.76 30.80
C LEU A 101 19.42 16.34 31.94
N ASN A 102 20.73 16.16 31.68
CA ASN A 102 21.83 17.02 32.20
C ASN A 102 23.27 16.45 32.04
N MET A 103 24.15 17.32 31.52
CA MET A 103 25.51 17.71 31.92
C MET A 103 26.70 16.71 32.06
N LEU A 104 27.73 17.03 31.25
CA LEU A 104 29.20 17.00 31.42
C LEU A 104 29.90 15.87 32.22
N SER A 105 30.81 15.17 31.53
CA SER A 105 32.16 14.86 32.07
C SER A 105 33.18 14.52 30.97
N ASN A 106 34.32 15.21 31.01
CA ASN A 106 35.53 15.00 30.22
C ASN A 106 36.21 13.66 30.59
N ARG A 107 36.52 12.79 29.62
CA ARG A 107 37.66 11.84 29.70
C ARG A 107 38.10 11.33 28.32
N LYS A 108 39.43 11.25 28.20
CA LYS A 108 40.37 10.90 27.09
C LYS A 108 39.96 9.83 26.04
N PRO A 109 40.59 9.85 24.85
CA PRO A 109 40.17 9.07 23.68
C PRO A 109 40.80 7.66 23.66
N THR A 110 39.96 6.63 23.79
CA THR A 110 40.32 5.21 23.55
C THR A 110 39.19 4.49 22.80
N THR A 111 38.61 5.13 21.77
CA THR A 111 37.38 4.66 21.10
C THR A 111 37.50 4.37 19.60
N ALA A 112 38.70 4.45 19.00
CA ALA A 112 38.88 4.21 17.56
C ALA A 112 38.61 2.74 17.16
N ILE A 113 39.06 1.76 17.97
CA ILE A 113 38.94 0.32 17.65
C ILE A 113 37.47 -0.16 17.69
N SER A 114 36.65 0.43 18.56
CA SER A 114 35.23 0.08 18.68
C SER A 114 34.39 0.59 17.49
N ALA A 115 34.74 1.77 16.96
CA ALA A 115 34.07 2.33 15.80
C ALA A 115 34.36 1.51 14.52
N GLU A 116 35.60 1.05 14.35
CA GLU A 116 36.01 0.23 13.21
C GLU A 116 35.35 -1.15 13.23
N LYS A 117 35.28 -1.80 14.41
CA LYS A 117 34.54 -3.07 14.58
C LYS A 117 33.07 -2.93 14.18
N ARG A 118 32.41 -1.85 14.62
CA ARG A 118 31.00 -1.58 14.27
C ARG A 118 30.83 -1.33 12.77
N HIS A 119 31.78 -0.66 12.13
CA HIS A 119 31.74 -0.44 10.68
C HIS A 119 31.88 -1.75 9.89
N LEU A 120 32.79 -2.64 10.30
CA LEU A 120 32.96 -3.96 9.68
C LEU A 120 31.73 -4.85 9.88
N GLU A 121 31.07 -4.81 11.03
CA GLU A 121 29.81 -5.54 11.27
C GLU A 121 28.66 -5.04 10.38
N ILE A 122 28.54 -3.72 10.18
CA ILE A 122 27.58 -3.12 9.25
C ILE A 122 27.90 -3.53 7.80
N GLN A 123 29.17 -3.52 7.40
CA GLN A 123 29.58 -3.92 6.06
C GLN A 123 29.32 -5.42 5.81
N TYR A 124 29.62 -6.27 6.79
CA TYR A 124 29.36 -7.71 6.71
C TYR A 124 27.87 -8.02 6.61
N SER A 125 27.04 -7.39 7.45
CA SER A 125 25.59 -7.58 7.40
C SER A 125 24.98 -7.11 6.07
N ALA A 126 25.45 -5.98 5.53
CA ALA A 126 25.05 -5.50 4.22
C ALA A 126 25.44 -6.46 3.08
N LYS A 127 26.68 -6.97 3.09
CA LYS A 127 27.15 -7.96 2.09
C LYS A 127 26.40 -9.29 2.20
N LYS A 128 26.14 -9.76 3.42
CA LYS A 128 25.35 -10.97 3.68
C LYS A 128 23.94 -10.85 3.13
N MET A 129 23.27 -9.71 3.34
CA MET A 129 21.93 -9.45 2.80
C MET A 129 21.93 -9.39 1.27
N ARG A 130 22.95 -8.76 0.66
CA ARG A 130 23.11 -8.77 -0.80
C ARG A 130 23.32 -10.18 -1.35
N TYR A 131 24.15 -10.99 -0.70
CA TYR A 131 24.38 -12.38 -1.08
C TYR A 131 23.10 -13.22 -1.00
N THR A 132 22.31 -13.09 0.07
CA THR A 132 21.02 -13.82 0.19
C THR A 132 20.03 -13.40 -0.90
N ASN A 133 19.99 -12.11 -1.26
CA ASN A 133 19.13 -11.63 -2.35
C ASN A 133 19.60 -12.16 -3.71
N LEU A 134 20.91 -12.12 -3.99
CA LEU A 134 21.48 -12.71 -5.22
C LEU A 134 21.20 -14.21 -5.32
N LYS A 135 21.33 -14.95 -4.22
CA LYS A 135 21.01 -16.39 -4.15
C LYS A 135 19.53 -16.64 -4.46
N LYS A 136 18.62 -15.80 -3.94
CA LYS A 136 17.18 -15.88 -4.21
C LYS A 136 16.88 -15.60 -5.69
N THR A 137 17.44 -14.52 -6.25
CA THR A 137 17.25 -14.18 -7.67
C THR A 137 17.80 -15.26 -8.60
N LEU A 138 18.95 -15.87 -8.26
CA LEU A 138 19.50 -16.98 -9.04
C LEU A 138 18.55 -18.19 -9.04
N ALA A 139 17.98 -18.54 -7.89
CA ALA A 139 17.00 -19.62 -7.78
C ALA A 139 15.71 -19.33 -8.56
N GLU A 140 15.22 -18.08 -8.52
CA GLU A 140 14.06 -17.65 -9.33
C GLU A 140 14.34 -17.73 -10.83
N LYS A 141 15.54 -17.34 -11.28
CA LYS A 141 15.94 -17.46 -12.69
C LYS A 141 16.07 -18.91 -13.12
N GLN A 142 16.65 -19.79 -12.29
CA GLN A 142 16.69 -21.23 -12.56
C GLN A 142 15.29 -21.82 -12.67
N LYS A 143 14.36 -21.42 -11.79
CA LYS A 143 12.96 -21.84 -11.88
C LYS A 143 12.30 -21.40 -13.18
N ILE A 144 12.44 -20.13 -13.58
CA ILE A 144 11.86 -19.61 -14.83
C ILE A 144 12.42 -20.37 -16.05
N THR A 145 13.72 -20.65 -16.06
CA THR A 145 14.33 -21.45 -17.14
C THR A 145 13.74 -22.86 -17.19
N GLN A 146 13.50 -23.49 -16.04
CA GLN A 146 12.86 -24.80 -15.97
C GLN A 146 11.41 -24.75 -16.47
N ASP A 147 10.62 -23.77 -16.01
CA ASP A 147 9.22 -23.59 -16.42
C ASP A 147 9.11 -23.40 -17.94
N LEU A 148 10.03 -22.62 -18.55
CA LEU A 148 10.10 -22.44 -20.00
C LEU A 148 10.50 -23.73 -20.74
N TYR A 149 11.46 -24.49 -20.20
CA TYR A 149 11.84 -25.77 -20.77
C TYR A 149 10.65 -26.75 -20.80
N ASP A 150 9.88 -26.81 -19.70
CA ASP A 150 8.69 -27.65 -19.59
C ASP A 150 7.59 -27.17 -20.57
N GLU A 151 7.41 -25.85 -20.72
CA GLU A 151 6.45 -25.28 -21.68
C GLU A 151 6.82 -25.62 -23.13
N ILE A 152 8.09 -25.45 -23.53
CA ILE A 152 8.56 -25.79 -24.87
C ILE A 152 8.45 -27.31 -25.10
N SER A 153 8.75 -28.13 -24.09
CA SER A 153 8.60 -29.59 -24.16
C SER A 153 7.13 -30.00 -24.37
N ASN A 154 6.21 -29.39 -23.65
CA ASN A 154 4.76 -29.59 -23.83
C ASN A 154 4.29 -29.12 -25.22
N LEU A 155 4.80 -28.01 -25.74
CA LEU A 155 4.49 -27.53 -27.09
C LEU A 155 4.99 -28.51 -28.16
N ARG A 156 6.20 -29.05 -27.99
CA ARG A 156 6.73 -30.10 -28.87
C ARG A 156 5.82 -31.33 -28.88
N GLU A 157 5.39 -31.80 -27.71
CA GLU A 157 4.48 -32.96 -27.60
C GLU A 157 3.11 -32.70 -28.26
N LYS A 158 2.56 -31.49 -28.11
CA LYS A 158 1.32 -31.08 -28.81
C LYS A 158 1.49 -31.07 -30.33
N ILE A 159 2.62 -30.57 -30.84
CA ILE A 159 2.91 -30.57 -32.29
C ILE A 159 2.97 -32.01 -32.83
N ILE A 160 3.64 -32.91 -32.11
CA ILE A 160 3.73 -34.32 -32.48
C ILE A 160 2.35 -34.98 -32.46
N THR A 161 1.55 -34.73 -31.41
CA THR A 161 0.20 -35.30 -31.27
C THR A 161 -0.76 -34.78 -32.35
N ALA A 162 -0.56 -33.55 -32.83
CA ALA A 162 -1.32 -32.98 -33.95
C ALA A 162 -0.87 -33.47 -35.33
N GLY A 163 0.08 -34.43 -35.41
CA GLY A 163 0.59 -34.99 -36.66
C GLY A 163 1.67 -34.13 -37.35
N GLY A 164 2.22 -33.14 -36.66
CA GLY A 164 3.35 -32.34 -37.14
C GLY A 164 4.69 -33.09 -37.10
N LYS A 165 5.65 -32.68 -37.93
CA LYS A 165 7.03 -33.20 -37.87
C LYS A 165 7.70 -32.72 -36.59
N ASP A 166 8.45 -33.62 -35.95
CA ASP A 166 9.18 -33.34 -34.71
C ASP A 166 10.22 -32.22 -34.90
N PRO A 167 10.15 -31.10 -34.14
CA PRO A 167 11.11 -30.01 -34.22
C PRO A 167 12.50 -30.33 -33.63
N GLY A 168 12.71 -31.52 -33.04
CA GLY A 168 14.00 -31.98 -32.52
C GLY A 168 14.09 -31.95 -30.99
N LYS A 169 15.16 -32.55 -30.43
CA LYS A 169 15.38 -32.65 -28.98
C LYS A 169 15.85 -31.31 -28.42
N ILE A 170 15.13 -30.78 -27.43
CA ILE A 170 15.51 -29.57 -26.68
C ILE A 170 16.64 -29.96 -25.70
N GLU A 171 17.69 -29.15 -25.61
CA GLU A 171 18.81 -29.40 -24.68
C GLU A 171 18.32 -29.26 -23.24
N GLU A 172 18.49 -30.32 -22.44
CA GLU A 172 18.09 -30.32 -21.03
C GLU A 172 18.88 -29.24 -20.27
N PRO A 173 18.21 -28.38 -19.47
CA PRO A 173 18.89 -27.38 -18.69
C PRO A 173 19.79 -28.09 -17.67
N LYS A 174 21.10 -28.06 -17.92
CA LYS A 174 22.10 -28.57 -16.97
C LYS A 174 21.93 -27.82 -15.67
N SER A 175 21.38 -28.49 -14.66
CA SER A 175 21.28 -27.92 -13.32
C SER A 175 22.69 -27.59 -12.85
N PHE A 176 23.00 -26.31 -12.68
CA PHE A 176 24.23 -25.86 -12.03
C PHE A 176 24.14 -26.21 -10.54
N GLN A 177 24.27 -27.50 -10.21
CA GLN A 177 24.69 -27.89 -8.87
C GLN A 177 26.14 -27.45 -8.73
N VAL A 178 26.33 -26.34 -8.03
CA VAL A 178 27.63 -25.97 -7.46
C VAL A 178 27.90 -26.97 -6.34
N GLU A 179 28.28 -28.18 -6.73
CA GLU A 179 28.88 -29.13 -5.83
C GLU A 179 30.30 -28.63 -5.58
N CYS A 180 30.51 -28.13 -4.37
CA CYS A 180 31.76 -27.52 -3.93
C CYS A 180 32.87 -28.59 -3.97
N LEU A 181 33.58 -28.66 -5.10
CA LEU A 181 34.80 -29.43 -5.23
C LEU A 181 35.85 -28.80 -4.30
N LYS A 182 36.02 -29.46 -3.14
CA LYS A 182 37.15 -29.21 -2.26
C LYS A 182 38.43 -29.68 -2.96
N GLN A 183 39.41 -28.77 -2.99
CA GLN A 183 40.85 -29.00 -3.10
C GLN A 183 41.42 -29.36 -4.48
N SER A 184 41.96 -28.34 -5.16
CA SER A 184 43.34 -28.33 -5.68
C SER A 184 43.77 -26.89 -6.01
N PRO A 185 45.09 -26.60 -6.03
CA PRO A 185 45.60 -25.26 -5.74
C PRO A 185 45.78 -24.38 -6.98
N SER A 186 45.42 -23.11 -6.80
CA SER A 186 46.05 -21.90 -7.32
C SER A 186 46.92 -22.05 -8.57
N ILE A 187 46.31 -21.80 -9.74
CA ILE A 187 47.03 -21.26 -10.90
C ILE A 187 46.30 -19.98 -11.29
N GLU A 188 46.94 -18.85 -10.99
CA GLU A 188 46.58 -17.53 -11.49
C GLU A 188 46.55 -17.59 -13.02
N THR A 189 45.34 -17.68 -13.57
CA THR A 189 45.11 -17.40 -14.99
C THR A 189 44.58 -15.98 -15.07
N ASN A 190 45.51 -15.03 -15.12
CA ASN A 190 45.23 -13.70 -15.66
C ASN A 190 44.73 -13.89 -17.09
N LEU A 191 43.43 -13.64 -17.25
CA LEU A 191 42.70 -13.80 -18.48
C LEU A 191 43.15 -12.71 -19.46
N HIS A 192 44.11 -13.08 -20.30
CA HIS A 192 44.36 -12.61 -21.66
C HIS A 192 43.78 -11.24 -22.05
N ASP A 193 44.63 -10.23 -21.93
CA ASP A 193 44.62 -9.05 -22.79
C ASP A 193 45.34 -9.41 -24.10
N TYR A 194 44.57 -9.80 -25.13
CA TYR A 194 45.06 -10.21 -26.45
C TYR A 194 45.36 -9.00 -27.36
N GLY A 195 46.00 -7.97 -26.82
CA GLY A 195 46.24 -6.69 -27.51
C GLY A 195 47.68 -6.38 -27.87
N GLN A 196 48.65 -7.19 -27.44
CA GLN A 196 50.06 -6.82 -27.53
C GLN A 196 50.88 -8.02 -28.00
N TRP A 197 50.84 -8.25 -29.32
CA TRP A 197 51.99 -8.85 -30.00
C TRP A 197 53.14 -7.85 -29.90
N GLU A 198 53.74 -7.78 -28.73
CA GLU A 198 55.06 -7.17 -28.55
C GLU A 198 56.02 -8.03 -29.37
N GLN A 199 56.18 -7.56 -30.60
CA GLN A 199 57.37 -7.69 -31.42
C GLN A 199 58.54 -8.06 -30.51
N ILE A 200 59.05 -9.28 -30.67
CA ILE A 200 60.24 -9.80 -29.99
C ILE A 200 61.38 -8.87 -30.40
N CYS A 201 61.48 -7.75 -29.69
CA CYS A 201 62.56 -6.81 -29.80
C CYS A 201 63.72 -7.55 -29.15
N MET A 202 64.78 -7.82 -29.90
CA MET A 202 66.03 -8.30 -29.33
C MET A 202 66.43 -7.26 -28.29
N ASP A 203 66.18 -7.59 -27.03
CA ASP A 203 66.41 -6.73 -25.89
C ASP A 203 67.90 -6.38 -25.83
N GLU A 204 68.24 -5.23 -25.29
CA GLU A 204 69.61 -4.78 -25.06
C GLU A 204 70.44 -5.86 -24.33
N SER A 205 69.74 -6.70 -23.55
CA SER A 205 70.21 -7.97 -22.96
C SER A 205 70.83 -8.97 -23.95
N THR A 206 70.26 -9.16 -25.15
CA THR A 206 70.81 -10.07 -26.16
C THR A 206 72.11 -9.53 -26.77
N VAL A 207 72.21 -8.22 -26.97
CA VAL A 207 73.44 -7.56 -27.44
C VAL A 207 74.54 -7.67 -26.36
N MET A 208 74.19 -7.42 -25.10
CA MET A 208 75.11 -7.62 -23.97
C MET A 208 75.53 -9.10 -23.84
N GLY A 209 74.63 -10.04 -24.08
CA GLY A 209 74.90 -11.47 -24.04
C GLY A 209 75.90 -11.93 -25.09
N VAL A 210 75.82 -11.41 -26.32
CA VAL A 210 76.77 -11.77 -27.40
C VAL A 210 78.17 -11.24 -27.11
N SER A 211 78.30 -10.00 -26.61
CA SER A 211 79.61 -9.46 -26.18
C SER A 211 80.19 -10.23 -25.00
N LEU A 212 79.36 -10.68 -24.05
CA LEU A 212 79.81 -11.52 -22.94
C LEU A 212 80.33 -12.87 -23.42
N LEU A 213 79.62 -13.53 -24.34
CA LEU A 213 80.04 -14.80 -24.92
C LEU A 213 81.35 -14.68 -25.71
N GLN A 214 81.54 -13.56 -26.42
CA GLN A 214 82.80 -13.29 -27.12
C GLN A 214 83.99 -13.23 -26.14
N ASN A 215 83.86 -12.47 -25.06
CA ASN A 215 84.92 -12.35 -24.05
C ASN A 215 85.20 -13.69 -23.35
N GLN A 216 84.15 -14.46 -23.02
CA GLN A 216 84.30 -15.78 -22.40
C GLN A 216 85.00 -16.78 -23.32
N LEU A 217 84.77 -16.69 -24.62
CA LEU A 217 85.42 -17.55 -25.61
C LEU A 217 86.91 -17.21 -25.76
N GLU A 218 87.25 -15.93 -25.76
CA GLU A 218 88.64 -15.45 -25.78
C GLU A 218 89.41 -15.92 -24.55
N ASP A 219 88.84 -15.71 -23.35
CA ASP A 219 89.43 -16.18 -22.09
C ASP A 219 89.64 -17.71 -22.07
N LEU A 220 88.69 -18.48 -22.62
CA LEU A 220 88.78 -19.94 -22.69
C LEU A 220 89.91 -20.39 -23.63
N CYS A 221 90.03 -19.75 -24.79
CA CYS A 221 91.10 -20.00 -25.74
C CYS A 221 92.46 -19.70 -25.11
N ASP A 222 92.63 -18.52 -24.51
CA ASP A 222 93.88 -18.13 -23.83
C ASP A 222 94.27 -19.12 -22.74
N ARG A 223 93.31 -19.53 -21.89
CA ARG A 223 93.56 -20.51 -20.83
C ARG A 223 93.95 -21.88 -21.38
N SER A 224 93.36 -22.31 -22.49
CA SER A 224 93.70 -23.58 -23.13
C SER A 224 95.13 -23.54 -23.70
N GLN A 225 95.51 -22.43 -24.35
CA GLN A 225 96.85 -22.22 -24.89
C GLN A 225 97.90 -22.21 -23.79
N GLU A 226 97.62 -21.55 -22.66
CA GLU A 226 98.51 -21.50 -21.50
C GLU A 226 98.75 -22.89 -20.90
N LEU A 227 97.71 -23.73 -20.82
CA LEU A 227 97.82 -25.11 -20.34
C LEU A 227 98.69 -25.97 -21.27
N CYS A 228 98.47 -25.89 -22.58
CA CYS A 228 99.29 -26.60 -23.57
C CYS A 228 100.74 -26.12 -23.54
N GLN A 229 100.97 -24.80 -23.44
CA GLN A 229 102.30 -24.24 -23.34
C GLN A 229 103.02 -24.73 -22.08
N ARG A 230 102.35 -24.69 -20.90
CA ARG A 230 102.91 -25.20 -19.65
C ARG A 230 103.25 -26.70 -19.72
N ALA A 231 102.44 -27.49 -20.43
CA ALA A 231 102.72 -28.91 -20.63
C ALA A 231 103.97 -29.13 -21.51
N LEU A 232 104.10 -28.37 -22.60
CA LEU A 232 105.28 -28.40 -23.47
C LEU A 232 106.54 -27.91 -22.76
N ASP A 233 106.46 -26.84 -21.97
CA ASP A 233 107.60 -26.33 -21.21
C ASP A 233 108.10 -27.36 -20.18
N ARG A 234 107.17 -28.07 -19.52
CA ARG A 234 107.51 -29.19 -18.61
C ARG A 234 108.13 -30.36 -19.36
N SER A 235 107.59 -30.74 -20.52
CA SER A 235 108.15 -31.79 -21.37
C SER A 235 109.57 -31.43 -21.82
N SER A 236 109.79 -30.21 -22.30
CA SER A 236 111.10 -29.69 -22.70
C SER A 236 112.09 -29.63 -21.53
N SER A 237 111.63 -29.24 -20.34
CA SER A 237 112.43 -29.26 -19.11
C SER A 237 112.82 -30.70 -18.73
N PHE A 238 111.90 -31.65 -18.82
CA PHE A 238 112.18 -33.06 -18.58
C PHE A 238 113.19 -33.63 -19.58
N VAL A 239 113.03 -33.33 -20.88
CA VAL A 239 113.98 -33.74 -21.93
C VAL A 239 115.37 -33.12 -21.69
N SER A 240 115.43 -31.88 -21.19
CA SER A 240 116.69 -31.21 -20.79
C SER A 240 117.32 -31.86 -19.56
N LEU A 241 116.51 -32.26 -18.58
CA LEU A 241 116.97 -33.00 -17.40
C LEU A 241 117.55 -34.36 -17.79
N VAL A 242 116.84 -35.13 -18.64
CA VAL A 242 117.31 -36.40 -19.20
C VAL A 242 118.61 -36.18 -19.99
N LYS A 243 118.72 -35.09 -20.76
CA LYS A 243 119.98 -34.70 -21.43
C LYS A 243 121.12 -34.57 -20.45
N SER A 244 120.90 -33.77 -19.41
CA SER A 244 121.90 -33.47 -18.40
C SER A 244 122.36 -34.76 -17.71
N TRP A 245 121.41 -35.61 -17.31
CA TRP A 245 121.67 -36.93 -16.75
C TRP A 245 122.49 -37.82 -17.69
N LEU A 246 122.10 -37.97 -18.95
CA LEU A 246 122.85 -38.77 -19.93
C LEU A 246 124.27 -38.23 -20.13
N THR A 247 124.45 -36.90 -20.21
CA THR A 247 125.78 -36.29 -20.34
C THR A 247 126.65 -36.45 -19.09
N GLU A 248 126.07 -36.42 -17.90
CA GLU A 248 126.78 -36.58 -16.64
C GLU A 248 127.15 -38.05 -16.39
N SER A 249 126.23 -38.98 -16.65
CA SER A 249 126.49 -40.43 -16.59
C SER A 249 127.58 -40.84 -17.56
N ARG A 250 127.56 -40.33 -18.79
CA ARG A 250 128.63 -40.57 -19.78
C ARG A 250 130.00 -40.10 -19.29
N LYS A 251 130.08 -38.93 -18.65
CA LYS A 251 131.34 -38.42 -18.05
C LYS A 251 131.80 -39.28 -16.86
N GLN A 252 130.88 -39.85 -16.08
CA GLN A 252 131.22 -40.72 -14.94
C GLN A 252 131.72 -42.10 -15.40
N ASP A 253 131.16 -42.65 -16.48
CA ASP A 253 131.61 -43.91 -17.10
C ASP A 253 133.03 -43.77 -17.69
N GLU A 254 133.34 -42.61 -18.29
CA GLU A 254 134.69 -42.25 -18.73
C GLU A 254 135.71 -42.19 -17.56
N MET A 255 135.27 -42.00 -16.30
CA MET A 255 136.13 -42.00 -15.10
C MET A 255 136.25 -43.37 -14.40
N GLY A 256 135.76 -44.46 -15.01
CA GLY A 256 136.04 -45.84 -14.56
C GLY A 256 135.38 -46.25 -13.24
N LYS A 257 134.32 -45.56 -12.79
CA LYS A 257 133.54 -45.91 -11.60
C LYS A 257 132.10 -46.26 -11.99
N VAL A 258 131.78 -47.55 -11.94
CA VAL A 258 130.45 -48.18 -12.00
C VAL A 258 129.98 -48.61 -13.41
N SER A 259 130.02 -49.93 -13.63
CA SER A 259 129.61 -50.65 -14.85
C SER A 259 128.12 -51.00 -14.84
N ILE A 260 127.25 -50.05 -15.16
CA ILE A 260 125.87 -50.37 -15.60
C ILE A 260 125.86 -50.21 -17.12
N LEU A 261 125.69 -51.32 -17.85
CA LEU A 261 125.60 -51.36 -19.31
C LEU A 261 124.25 -50.77 -19.76
N VAL A 262 124.11 -49.45 -19.73
CA VAL A 262 123.01 -48.74 -20.40
C VAL A 262 123.44 -48.45 -21.83
N ASP A 263 122.62 -48.81 -22.83
CA ASP A 263 122.85 -48.45 -24.22
C ASP A 263 122.57 -46.95 -24.42
N TYR A 264 123.60 -46.13 -24.20
CA TYR A 264 123.51 -44.68 -24.33
C TYR A 264 123.12 -44.25 -25.75
N SER A 265 123.42 -45.03 -26.79
CA SER A 265 123.07 -44.70 -28.16
C SER A 265 121.56 -44.77 -28.39
N GLU A 266 120.88 -45.75 -27.80
CA GLU A 266 119.43 -45.89 -27.88
C GLU A 266 118.72 -44.77 -27.09
N ALA A 267 119.23 -44.44 -25.90
CA ALA A 267 118.67 -43.36 -25.07
C ALA A 267 118.84 -41.97 -25.71
N GLU A 268 119.98 -41.68 -26.33
CA GLU A 268 120.21 -40.44 -27.10
C GLU A 268 119.29 -40.36 -28.34
N MET A 269 119.03 -41.50 -29.02
CA MET A 269 118.07 -41.55 -30.13
C MET A 269 116.63 -41.28 -29.65
N GLN A 270 116.20 -41.92 -28.55
CA GLN A 270 114.87 -41.67 -27.98
C GLN A 270 114.72 -40.21 -27.52
N GLN A 271 115.79 -39.64 -26.96
CA GLN A 271 115.81 -38.23 -26.59
C GLN A 271 115.64 -37.30 -27.79
N THR A 272 116.40 -37.51 -28.87
CA THR A 272 116.31 -36.67 -30.08
C THR A 272 114.93 -36.76 -30.72
N ASN A 273 114.31 -37.95 -30.74
CA ASN A 273 112.92 -38.14 -31.16
C ASN A 273 111.93 -37.35 -30.27
N LEU A 274 112.12 -37.34 -28.96
CA LEU A 274 111.29 -36.56 -28.03
C LEU A 274 111.48 -35.04 -28.20
N VAL A 275 112.70 -34.56 -28.46
CA VAL A 275 112.96 -33.15 -28.79
C VAL A 275 112.23 -32.77 -30.07
N GLN A 276 112.35 -33.58 -31.12
CA GLN A 276 111.68 -33.33 -32.39
C GLN A 276 110.15 -33.32 -32.22
N SER A 277 109.61 -34.30 -31.49
CA SER A 277 108.17 -34.36 -31.21
C SER A 277 107.68 -33.15 -30.41
N ASN A 278 108.46 -32.65 -29.45
CA ASN A 278 108.11 -31.42 -28.72
C ASN A 278 108.11 -30.18 -29.64
N GLU A 279 109.03 -30.06 -30.60
CA GLU A 279 109.05 -28.94 -31.56
C GLU A 279 107.91 -29.04 -32.59
N GLU A 280 107.54 -30.25 -33.01
CA GLU A 280 106.36 -30.48 -33.85
C GLU A 280 105.07 -30.10 -33.10
N LEU A 281 104.92 -30.53 -31.84
CA LEU A 281 103.77 -30.17 -31.00
C LEU A 281 103.72 -28.67 -30.70
N LYS A 282 104.86 -28.00 -30.56
CA LYS A 282 104.95 -26.54 -30.41
C LYS A 282 104.48 -25.81 -31.66
N THR A 283 104.90 -26.29 -32.83
CA THR A 283 104.43 -25.76 -34.12
C THR A 283 102.92 -25.94 -34.27
N GLN A 284 102.38 -27.12 -33.95
CA GLN A 284 100.94 -27.38 -33.95
C GLN A 284 100.19 -26.50 -32.95
N LEU A 285 100.79 -26.22 -31.78
CA LEU A 285 100.21 -25.30 -30.81
C LEU A 285 100.15 -23.87 -31.36
N ASP A 286 101.18 -23.40 -32.04
CA ASP A 286 101.21 -22.06 -32.63
C ASP A 286 100.25 -21.91 -33.83
N GLU A 287 100.10 -22.95 -34.64
CA GLU A 287 99.05 -23.02 -35.67
C GLU A 287 97.65 -23.00 -35.07
N LEU A 288 97.41 -23.75 -33.98
CA LEU A 288 96.13 -23.75 -33.26
C LEU A 288 95.84 -22.37 -32.65
N LYS A 289 96.85 -21.71 -32.06
CA LYS A 289 96.72 -20.33 -31.54
C LYS A 289 96.27 -19.37 -32.64
N ALA A 290 96.89 -19.45 -33.82
CA ALA A 290 96.51 -18.63 -34.96
C ALA A 290 95.07 -18.91 -35.42
N ALA A 291 94.70 -20.18 -35.59
CA ALA A 291 93.35 -20.57 -35.99
C ALA A 291 92.26 -20.15 -34.98
N GLN A 292 92.53 -20.27 -33.67
CA GLN A 292 91.61 -19.82 -32.62
C GLN A 292 91.42 -18.30 -32.65
N LYS A 293 92.50 -17.54 -32.85
CA LYS A 293 92.45 -16.07 -32.96
C LYS A 293 91.65 -15.64 -34.20
N ASP A 294 91.87 -16.28 -35.34
CA ASP A 294 91.13 -16.01 -36.57
C ASP A 294 89.62 -16.28 -36.37
N PHE A 295 89.27 -17.39 -35.71
CA PHE A 295 87.88 -17.71 -35.37
C PHE A 295 87.23 -16.64 -34.48
N ILE A 296 87.90 -16.20 -33.40
CA ILE A 296 87.36 -15.18 -32.50
C ILE A 296 87.16 -13.85 -33.23
N THR A 297 88.11 -13.43 -34.07
CA THR A 297 87.99 -12.19 -34.85
C THR A 297 86.89 -12.24 -35.90
N GLU A 298 86.70 -13.37 -36.56
CA GLU A 298 85.58 -13.59 -37.48
C GLU A 298 84.24 -13.57 -36.73
N PHE A 299 84.15 -14.25 -35.59
CA PHE A 299 82.96 -14.27 -34.75
C PHE A 299 82.58 -12.86 -34.27
N ALA A 300 83.56 -12.07 -33.83
CA ALA A 300 83.36 -10.67 -33.43
C ALA A 300 82.84 -9.82 -34.60
N THR A 301 83.41 -10.00 -35.79
CA THR A 301 83.02 -9.27 -37.00
C THR A 301 81.59 -9.62 -37.42
N ARG A 302 81.22 -10.91 -37.44
CA ARG A 302 79.86 -11.36 -37.75
C ARG A 302 78.83 -10.85 -36.74
N SER A 303 79.18 -10.89 -35.45
CA SER A 303 78.32 -10.38 -34.37
C SER A 303 78.10 -8.87 -34.47
N SER A 304 79.15 -8.11 -34.77
CA SER A 304 79.07 -6.66 -35.00
C SER A 304 78.21 -6.32 -36.22
N ASN A 305 78.39 -7.03 -37.34
CA ASN A 305 77.58 -6.84 -38.54
C ASN A 305 76.09 -7.12 -38.27
N LEU A 306 75.77 -8.21 -37.56
CA LEU A 306 74.40 -8.52 -37.17
C LEU A 306 73.79 -7.42 -36.31
N ARG A 307 74.56 -6.85 -35.37
CA ARG A 307 74.13 -5.70 -34.57
C ARG A 307 73.83 -4.48 -35.43
N ILE A 308 74.71 -4.15 -36.37
CA ILE A 308 74.52 -3.02 -37.31
C ILE A 308 73.28 -3.24 -38.18
N GLU A 309 73.07 -4.45 -38.71
CA GLU A 309 71.88 -4.78 -39.50
C GLU A 309 70.60 -4.65 -38.67
N TYR A 310 70.63 -5.10 -37.42
CA TYR A 310 69.51 -4.96 -36.49
C TYR A 310 69.21 -3.49 -36.18
N ASP A 311 70.23 -2.69 -35.87
CA ASP A 311 70.08 -1.25 -35.61
C ASP A 311 69.53 -0.51 -36.85
N ASN A 312 69.96 -0.92 -38.05
CA ASN A 312 69.44 -0.41 -39.31
C ASN A 312 68.00 -0.83 -39.57
N TYR A 313 67.63 -2.07 -39.24
CA TYR A 313 66.24 -2.53 -39.29
C TYR A 313 65.35 -1.74 -38.32
N LEU A 314 65.80 -1.56 -37.08
CA LEU A 314 65.10 -0.80 -36.05
C LEU A 314 64.95 0.68 -36.46
N SER A 315 65.98 1.26 -37.08
CA SER A 315 65.95 2.62 -37.62
C SER A 315 64.97 2.76 -38.78
N ARG A 316 64.87 1.75 -39.66
CA ARG A 316 63.86 1.71 -40.73
C ARG A 316 62.45 1.58 -40.15
N MET A 317 62.24 0.66 -39.22
CA MET A 317 60.97 0.49 -38.50
C MET A 317 60.51 1.78 -37.81
N LYS A 318 61.43 2.50 -37.13
CA LYS A 318 61.12 3.80 -36.50
C LYS A 318 60.76 4.89 -37.52
N LYS A 319 61.41 4.90 -38.69
CA LYS A 319 61.07 5.83 -39.80
C LYS A 319 59.73 5.48 -40.45
N GLU A 320 59.44 4.19 -40.66
CA GLU A 320 58.15 3.71 -41.17
C GLU A 320 57.00 4.02 -40.20
N GLN A 321 57.26 3.98 -38.89
CA GLN A 321 56.27 4.32 -37.87
C GLN A 321 56.06 5.82 -37.62
N GLN A 322 56.96 6.67 -38.10
CA GLN A 322 56.79 8.13 -38.07
C GLN A 322 56.09 8.68 -39.33
N ASN A 323 55.53 7.80 -40.17
CA ASN A 323 54.75 8.21 -41.32
C ASN A 323 53.44 8.90 -40.87
N VAL A 324 53.04 9.97 -41.57
CA VAL A 324 51.96 10.90 -41.17
C VAL A 324 50.64 10.19 -40.91
N GLU A 325 50.35 9.11 -41.64
CA GLU A 325 49.15 8.28 -41.49
C GLU A 325 49.02 7.61 -40.12
N ARG A 326 50.12 7.30 -39.42
CA ARG A 326 50.04 6.68 -38.08
C ARG A 326 49.64 7.69 -37.01
N LYS A 327 50.04 8.96 -37.14
CA LYS A 327 49.58 10.03 -36.23
C LYS A 327 48.09 10.25 -36.41
N ASP A 328 47.61 10.31 -37.64
CA ASP A 328 46.19 10.45 -37.93
C ASP A 328 45.37 9.25 -37.43
N LEU A 329 45.88 8.02 -37.58
CA LEU A 329 45.23 6.82 -37.04
C LEU A 329 45.26 6.79 -35.50
N GLN A 330 46.33 7.24 -34.86
CA GLN A 330 46.42 7.35 -33.41
C GLN A 330 45.46 8.41 -32.87
N GLU A 331 45.34 9.55 -33.55
CA GLU A 331 44.37 10.62 -33.26
C GLU A 331 42.94 10.08 -33.41
N GLN A 332 42.63 9.38 -34.51
CA GLN A 332 41.33 8.74 -34.74
C GLN A 332 41.01 7.68 -33.69
N LEU A 333 41.98 6.87 -33.26
CA LEU A 333 41.81 5.90 -32.18
C LEU A 333 41.50 6.60 -30.85
N ASN A 334 42.20 7.70 -30.54
CA ASN A 334 41.95 8.49 -29.34
C ASN A 334 40.54 9.14 -29.37
N ILE A 335 40.13 9.67 -30.53
CA ILE A 335 38.77 10.19 -30.74
C ILE A 335 37.73 9.09 -30.52
N ALA A 336 37.91 7.92 -31.14
CA ALA A 336 36.99 6.79 -30.99
C ALA A 336 36.91 6.29 -29.53
N LEU A 337 38.03 6.27 -28.80
CA LEU A 337 38.05 5.92 -27.38
C LEU A 337 37.34 6.97 -26.52
N GLN A 338 37.49 8.26 -26.85
CA GLN A 338 36.80 9.33 -26.17
C GLN A 338 35.29 9.30 -26.43
N GLU A 339 34.87 9.01 -27.67
CA GLU A 339 33.47 8.79 -28.03
C GLU A 339 32.89 7.58 -27.31
N LEU A 340 33.58 6.44 -27.27
CA LEU A 340 33.16 5.25 -26.52
C LEU A 340 33.02 5.53 -25.02
N LYS A 341 33.92 6.34 -24.45
CA LYS A 341 33.83 6.78 -23.06
C LYS A 341 32.59 7.67 -22.85
N ALA A 342 32.34 8.62 -23.74
CA ALA A 342 31.16 9.48 -23.69
C ALA A 342 29.86 8.66 -23.85
N GLU A 343 29.84 7.65 -24.73
CA GLU A 343 28.74 6.71 -24.92
C GLU A 343 28.47 5.89 -23.64
N ARG A 344 29.54 5.38 -23.01
CA ARG A 344 29.45 4.66 -21.73
C ARG A 344 28.90 5.56 -20.62
N ASP A 345 29.36 6.80 -20.55
CA ASP A 345 28.90 7.78 -19.56
C ASP A 345 27.42 8.13 -19.80
N LYS A 346 27.01 8.38 -21.05
CA LYS A 346 25.60 8.57 -21.44
C LYS A 346 24.74 7.35 -21.08
N ALA A 347 25.21 6.15 -21.37
CA ALA A 347 24.50 4.92 -21.01
C ALA A 347 24.40 4.73 -19.48
N SER A 348 25.42 5.14 -18.73
CA SER A 348 25.40 5.13 -17.26
C SER A 348 24.37 6.12 -16.69
N GLN A 349 24.31 7.33 -17.25
CA GLN A 349 23.31 8.34 -16.91
C GLN A 349 21.89 7.85 -17.26
N GLY A 350 21.72 7.21 -18.42
CA GLY A 350 20.45 6.59 -18.82
C GLY A 350 19.99 5.51 -17.84
N LYS A 351 20.91 4.65 -17.37
CA LYS A 351 20.61 3.64 -16.33
C LYS A 351 20.20 4.28 -15.00
N GLU A 352 20.83 5.39 -14.61
CA GLU A 352 20.47 6.10 -13.38
C GLU A 352 19.10 6.79 -13.48
N ARG A 353 18.81 7.45 -14.62
CA ARG A 353 17.47 7.98 -14.92
C ARG A 353 16.40 6.89 -14.86
N MET A 354 16.67 5.71 -15.41
CA MET A 354 15.77 4.56 -15.33
C MET A 354 15.51 4.10 -13.89
N ARG A 355 16.55 3.99 -13.05
CA ARG A 355 16.39 3.64 -11.62
C ARG A 355 15.54 4.66 -10.87
N MET A 356 15.69 5.94 -11.18
CA MET A 356 14.88 7.01 -10.59
C MET A 356 13.41 6.90 -10.99
N ILE A 357 13.12 6.63 -12.27
CA ILE A 357 11.76 6.39 -12.76
C ILE A 357 11.16 5.14 -12.10
N ASP A 358 11.91 4.05 -12.01
CA ASP A 358 11.47 2.82 -11.33
C ASP A 358 11.14 3.07 -9.85
N LEU A 359 11.96 3.86 -9.15
CA LEU A 359 11.71 4.24 -7.76
C LEU A 359 10.43 5.07 -7.62
N GLN A 360 10.20 6.03 -8.52
CA GLN A 360 8.96 6.81 -8.55
C GLN A 360 7.74 5.94 -8.86
N MET A 361 7.86 5.00 -9.80
CA MET A 361 6.80 4.04 -10.13
C MET A 361 6.48 3.15 -8.92
N GLN A 362 7.48 2.68 -8.17
CA GLN A 362 7.25 1.92 -6.95
C GLN A 362 6.54 2.75 -5.88
N LYS A 363 6.93 4.02 -5.71
CA LYS A 363 6.25 4.96 -4.80
C LYS A 363 4.80 5.24 -5.21
N ALA A 364 4.53 5.32 -6.52
CA ALA A 364 3.17 5.45 -7.04
C ALA A 364 2.35 4.18 -6.76
N LYS A 365 2.92 2.98 -6.98
CA LYS A 365 2.28 1.69 -6.68
C LYS A 365 1.96 1.50 -5.20
N THR A 366 2.82 1.95 -4.29
CA THR A 366 2.50 1.93 -2.85
C THR A 366 1.36 2.90 -2.52
N ARG A 367 1.36 4.10 -3.11
CA ARG A 367 0.29 5.08 -2.89
C ARG A 367 -1.06 4.62 -3.45
N ILE A 368 -1.08 3.91 -4.58
CA ILE A 368 -2.29 3.29 -5.13
C ILE A 368 -2.85 2.27 -4.14
N ARG A 369 -2.01 1.37 -3.61
CA ARG A 369 -2.44 0.38 -2.61
C ARG A 369 -3.00 1.04 -1.33
N ASP A 370 -2.38 2.11 -0.85
CA ASP A 370 -2.88 2.84 0.32
C ASP A 370 -4.26 3.47 0.05
N LEU A 371 -4.47 4.00 -1.17
CA LEU A 371 -5.76 4.55 -1.60
C LEU A 371 -6.82 3.47 -1.79
N GLU A 372 -6.46 2.29 -2.32
CA GLU A 372 -7.37 1.14 -2.43
C GLU A 372 -7.85 0.67 -1.04
N VAL A 373 -6.94 0.60 -0.06
CA VAL A 373 -7.30 0.30 1.34
C VAL A 373 -8.22 1.39 1.92
N HIS A 374 -7.99 2.66 1.61
CA HIS A 374 -8.89 3.73 2.04
C HIS A 374 -10.28 3.62 1.41
N VAL A 375 -10.37 3.29 0.12
CA VAL A 375 -11.64 3.12 -0.60
C VAL A 375 -12.45 1.95 -0.01
N THR A 376 -11.83 0.80 0.22
CA THR A 376 -12.52 -0.36 0.84
C THR A 376 -13.02 -0.06 2.26
N ASN A 377 -12.30 0.76 3.03
CA ASN A 377 -12.74 1.19 4.36
C ASN A 377 -13.94 2.17 4.28
N GLU A 378 -13.94 3.11 3.32
CA GLU A 378 -15.06 4.02 3.10
C GLU A 378 -16.30 3.30 2.52
N GLU A 379 -16.11 2.27 1.69
CA GLU A 379 -17.19 1.37 1.25
C GLU A 379 -17.84 0.66 2.43
N LEU A 380 -17.04 0.14 3.37
CA LEU A 380 -17.54 -0.51 4.58
C LEU A 380 -18.31 0.46 5.48
N LYS A 381 -17.83 1.71 5.64
CA LYS A 381 -18.57 2.77 6.35
C LYS A 381 -19.88 3.13 5.65
N SER A 382 -19.87 3.26 4.32
CA SER A 382 -21.10 3.51 3.54
C SER A 382 -22.10 2.38 3.73
N GLN A 383 -21.65 1.12 3.72
CA GLN A 383 -22.52 -0.03 3.93
C GLN A 383 -23.08 -0.07 5.36
N GLN A 384 -22.29 0.33 6.37
CA GLN A 384 -22.76 0.47 7.74
C GLN A 384 -23.82 1.58 7.88
N LEU A 385 -23.60 2.74 7.25
CA LEU A 385 -24.58 3.84 7.22
C LEU A 385 -25.86 3.44 6.48
N GLN A 386 -25.74 2.71 5.37
CA GLN A 386 -26.88 2.20 4.63
C GLN A 386 -27.72 1.23 5.48
N ASN A 387 -27.07 0.34 6.24
CA ASN A 387 -27.75 -0.56 7.18
C ASN A 387 -28.41 0.22 8.33
N GLY A 388 -27.76 1.28 8.83
CA GLY A 388 -28.33 2.22 9.80
C GLY A 388 -29.59 2.91 9.25
N MET A 389 -29.54 3.43 8.03
CA MET A 389 -30.70 4.04 7.36
C MET A 389 -31.86 3.07 7.20
N LYS A 390 -31.63 1.82 6.77
CA LYS A 390 -32.68 0.79 6.69
C LYS A 390 -33.34 0.52 8.05
N THR A 391 -32.55 0.52 9.11
CA THR A 391 -33.06 0.32 10.48
C THR A 391 -33.92 1.50 10.93
N LEU A 392 -33.47 2.73 10.68
CA LEU A 392 -34.25 3.95 10.98
C LEU A 392 -35.54 4.03 10.16
N GLU A 393 -35.50 3.64 8.88
CA GLU A 393 -36.68 3.58 8.01
C GLU A 393 -37.72 2.59 8.55
N ALA A 394 -37.27 1.42 9.02
CA ALA A 394 -38.15 0.43 9.65
C ALA A 394 -38.78 0.97 10.96
N GLN A 395 -38.01 1.69 11.78
CA GLN A 395 -38.53 2.32 13.00
C GLN A 395 -39.55 3.42 12.68
N LEU A 396 -39.31 4.24 11.65
CA LEU A 396 -40.24 5.26 11.19
C LEU A 396 -41.57 4.63 10.75
N LYS A 397 -41.52 3.60 9.89
CA LYS A 397 -42.72 2.85 9.46
C LYS A 397 -43.49 2.26 10.64
N GLN A 398 -42.80 1.70 11.64
CA GLN A 398 -43.43 1.19 12.85
C GLN A 398 -44.10 2.30 13.67
N LYS A 399 -43.46 3.47 13.78
CA LYS A 399 -44.01 4.61 14.52
C LYS A 399 -45.23 5.20 13.81
N ASP A 400 -45.19 5.30 12.48
CA ASP A 400 -46.32 5.76 11.67
C ASP A 400 -47.52 4.83 11.82
N GLN A 401 -47.31 3.51 11.77
CA GLN A 401 -48.37 2.53 12.04
C GLN A 401 -48.95 2.66 13.47
N SER A 402 -48.10 2.90 14.47
CA SER A 402 -48.54 3.13 15.86
C SER A 402 -49.34 4.42 16.01
N MET A 403 -48.93 5.50 15.34
CA MET A 403 -49.67 6.77 15.36
C MET A 403 -51.00 6.64 14.64
N GLU A 404 -51.05 5.95 13.49
CA GLU A 404 -52.29 5.74 12.76
C GLU A 404 -53.30 4.91 13.55
N LEU A 405 -52.83 3.89 14.27
CA LEU A 405 -53.67 3.12 15.19
C LEU A 405 -54.22 4.01 16.34
N ARG A 406 -53.35 4.81 16.97
CA ARG A 406 -53.76 5.77 18.01
C ARG A 406 -54.76 6.80 17.50
N MET A 407 -54.59 7.31 16.28
CA MET A 407 -55.50 8.27 15.67
C MET A 407 -56.88 7.63 15.41
N LYS A 408 -56.91 6.36 14.98
CA LYS A 408 -58.17 5.60 14.85
C LYS A 408 -58.87 5.42 16.19
N ASP A 409 -58.15 5.10 17.26
CA ASP A 409 -58.72 4.92 18.59
C ASP A 409 -59.18 6.26 19.19
N MET A 410 -58.42 7.33 19.01
CA MET A 410 -58.82 8.69 19.38
C MET A 410 -60.08 9.13 18.64
N ASN A 411 -60.20 8.86 17.34
CA ASN A 411 -61.40 9.17 16.57
C ASN A 411 -62.63 8.36 17.04
N LYS A 412 -62.46 7.12 17.49
CA LYS A 412 -63.54 6.34 18.12
C LYS A 412 -63.95 6.96 19.46
N ALA A 413 -62.98 7.34 20.29
CA ALA A 413 -63.23 7.99 21.57
C ALA A 413 -63.95 9.34 21.39
N MET A 414 -63.51 10.17 20.43
CA MET A 414 -64.16 11.42 20.07
C MET A 414 -65.62 11.21 19.68
N LYS A 415 -65.93 10.27 18.78
CA LYS A 415 -67.33 9.95 18.43
C LYS A 415 -68.16 9.51 19.63
N SER A 416 -67.60 8.68 20.51
CA SER A 416 -68.32 8.28 21.74
C SER A 416 -68.56 9.45 22.70
N SER A 417 -67.64 10.43 22.74
CA SER A 417 -67.81 11.65 23.53
C SER A 417 -68.82 12.61 22.90
N GLU A 418 -68.86 12.72 21.57
CA GLU A 418 -69.90 13.47 20.85
C GLU A 418 -71.29 12.89 21.14
N ASP A 419 -71.45 11.57 21.10
CA ASP A 419 -72.70 10.89 21.46
C ASP A 419 -73.12 11.15 22.92
N LEU A 420 -72.15 11.26 23.84
CA LEU A 420 -72.41 11.58 25.24
C LEU A 420 -72.82 13.05 25.42
N ILE A 421 -72.14 13.97 24.73
CA ILE A 421 -72.49 15.41 24.73
C ILE A 421 -73.90 15.59 24.20
N ALA A 422 -74.27 14.95 23.09
CA ALA A 422 -75.63 15.00 22.55
C ALA A 422 -76.70 14.52 23.54
N LYS A 423 -76.39 13.48 24.35
CA LYS A 423 -77.28 13.03 25.44
C LYS A 423 -77.38 14.04 26.58
N MET A 424 -76.26 14.65 26.97
CA MET A 424 -76.23 15.69 28.00
C MET A 424 -76.99 16.95 27.57
N GLU A 425 -76.85 17.39 26.32
CA GLU A 425 -77.60 18.51 25.77
C GLU A 425 -79.11 18.23 25.80
N LYS A 426 -79.52 17.03 25.37
CA LYS A 426 -80.93 16.63 25.48
C LYS A 426 -81.45 16.60 26.91
N GLN A 427 -80.62 16.19 27.88
CA GLN A 427 -80.98 16.26 29.30
C GLN A 427 -81.10 17.70 29.79
N ARG A 428 -80.18 18.59 29.38
CA ARG A 428 -80.24 20.02 29.71
C ARG A 428 -81.51 20.67 29.15
N ASP A 429 -81.84 20.41 27.89
CA ASP A 429 -83.03 20.98 27.25
C ASP A 429 -84.33 20.48 27.94
N ASN A 430 -84.35 19.22 28.39
CA ASN A 430 -85.42 18.70 29.23
C ASN A 430 -85.49 19.41 30.61
N PHE A 431 -84.34 19.69 31.22
CA PHE A 431 -84.27 20.38 32.50
C PHE A 431 -84.73 21.84 32.38
N GLU A 432 -84.31 22.52 31.32
CA GLU A 432 -84.73 23.89 31.01
C GLU A 432 -86.23 23.96 30.72
N SER A 433 -86.79 22.97 30.00
CA SER A 433 -88.24 22.86 29.81
C SER A 433 -89.00 22.65 31.13
N ARG A 434 -88.45 21.85 32.07
CA ARG A 434 -89.03 21.69 33.41
C ARG A 434 -88.97 22.98 34.21
N GLN A 435 -87.84 23.69 34.17
CA GLN A 435 -87.67 24.95 34.86
C GLN A 435 -88.62 26.03 34.32
N GLN A 436 -88.86 26.06 33.00
CA GLN A 436 -89.88 26.93 32.41
C GLN A 436 -91.29 26.59 32.90
N ALA A 437 -91.63 25.30 33.01
CA ALA A 437 -92.91 24.87 33.57
C ALA A 437 -93.05 25.22 35.05
N GLU A 438 -91.97 25.11 35.82
CA GLU A 438 -91.91 25.50 37.23
C GLU A 438 -92.11 27.02 37.40
N ASN A 439 -91.44 27.84 36.58
CA ASN A 439 -91.66 29.29 36.56
C ASN A 439 -93.10 29.67 36.16
N ALA A 440 -93.72 28.92 35.26
CA ALA A 440 -95.12 29.14 34.90
C ALA A 440 -96.07 28.75 36.05
N LEU A 441 -95.74 27.71 36.82
CA LEU A 441 -96.48 27.32 38.01
C LEU A 441 -96.38 28.39 39.11
N THR A 442 -95.20 28.94 39.37
CA THR A 442 -95.05 30.02 40.36
C THR A 442 -95.82 31.28 39.95
N GLU A 443 -95.84 31.65 38.66
CA GLU A 443 -96.69 32.75 38.15
C GLU A 443 -98.19 32.47 38.39
N ILE A 444 -98.64 31.23 38.20
CA ILE A 444 -100.03 30.83 38.47
C ILE A 444 -100.33 30.86 39.99
N GLU A 445 -99.41 30.39 40.83
CA GLU A 445 -99.55 30.45 42.29
C GLU A 445 -99.68 31.90 42.79
N GLU A 446 -98.85 32.82 42.27
CA GLU A 446 -98.95 34.25 42.59
C GLU A 446 -100.31 34.84 42.16
N ARG A 447 -100.81 34.47 40.97
CA ARG A 447 -102.16 34.86 40.52
C ARG A 447 -103.26 34.32 41.43
N CYS A 448 -103.16 33.06 41.85
CA CYS A 448 -104.11 32.43 42.76
C CYS A 448 -104.11 33.13 44.13
N LYS A 449 -102.93 33.44 44.68
CA LYS A 449 -102.79 34.18 45.93
C LYS A 449 -103.45 35.56 45.85
N HIS A 450 -103.27 36.26 44.74
CA HIS A 450 -103.89 37.57 44.54
C HIS A 450 -105.44 37.49 44.43
N LEU A 451 -105.95 36.42 43.80
CA LEU A 451 -107.39 36.14 43.77
C LEU A 451 -107.94 35.78 45.16
N GLU A 452 -107.18 35.03 45.95
CA GLU A 452 -107.53 34.66 47.33
C GLU A 452 -107.60 35.90 48.25
N GLU A 453 -106.62 36.80 48.17
CA GLU A 453 -106.64 38.08 48.88
C GLU A 453 -107.86 38.94 48.51
N LYS A 454 -108.23 38.95 47.22
CA LYS A 454 -109.42 39.66 46.72
C LYS A 454 -110.72 39.02 47.21
N SER A 455 -110.75 37.69 47.34
CA SER A 455 -111.87 36.94 47.92
C SER A 455 -112.02 37.20 49.41
N GLN A 456 -110.92 37.25 50.16
CA GLN A 456 -110.93 37.51 51.61
C GLN A 456 -111.49 38.91 51.92
N LEU A 457 -111.14 39.93 51.11
CA LEU A 457 -111.73 41.27 51.19
C LEU A 457 -113.26 41.28 50.99
N LEU A 458 -113.80 40.37 50.17
CA LEU A 458 -115.24 40.23 49.97
C LEU A 458 -115.94 39.56 51.17
N CYS A 459 -115.26 38.62 51.86
CA CYS A 459 -115.76 38.02 53.10
C CYS A 459 -115.78 39.02 54.27
N ASP A 460 -114.79 39.90 54.36
CA ASP A 460 -114.74 40.95 55.38
C ASP A 460 -115.82 42.03 55.14
N LEU A 461 -116.18 42.30 53.89
CA LEU A 461 -117.33 43.16 53.53
C LEU A 461 -118.70 42.51 53.84
N ALA A 462 -118.77 41.18 53.90
CA ALA A 462 -119.99 40.45 54.25
C ALA A 462 -120.20 40.37 55.77
N SER A 463 -119.13 40.39 56.57
CA SER A 463 -119.20 40.30 58.03
C SER A 463 -119.60 41.60 58.73
N GLU A 464 -119.53 42.76 58.06
CA GLU A 464 -120.02 44.05 58.59
C GLU A 464 -121.54 44.28 58.43
N LYS A 465 -122.29 43.38 57.80
CA LYS A 465 -123.68 43.65 57.36
C LYS A 465 -124.76 42.63 57.75
N SER A 466 -124.66 41.98 58.91
CA SER A 466 -125.83 41.31 59.50
C SER A 466 -125.93 41.47 61.02
N ASN A 467 -126.78 42.41 61.44
CA ASN A 467 -127.25 42.60 62.81
C ASN A 467 -128.56 41.82 63.07
N ASN A 468 -128.75 41.38 64.31
CA ASN A 468 -130.03 41.18 65.04
C ASN A 468 -130.99 40.04 64.63
N LEU A 469 -131.16 39.02 65.48
CA LEU A 469 -132.46 38.63 66.07
C LEU A 469 -132.32 37.67 67.26
N VAL A 470 -133.36 37.62 68.10
CA VAL A 470 -133.44 37.20 69.51
C VAL A 470 -134.58 36.16 69.66
N VAL A 471 -134.33 35.11 70.48
CA VAL A 471 -135.27 34.36 71.37
C VAL A 471 -136.13 33.16 70.89
N THR A 472 -136.05 32.11 71.74
CA THR A 472 -137.03 31.08 72.22
C THR A 472 -137.08 29.64 71.71
N ASP A 473 -137.30 28.81 72.74
CA ASP A 473 -137.29 27.36 72.93
C ASP A 473 -138.34 26.53 72.19
N ASN A 474 -137.97 25.24 72.09
CA ASN A 474 -138.81 24.06 71.98
C ASN A 474 -139.55 23.84 70.65
N ASN A 475 -138.94 23.01 69.80
CA ASN A 475 -139.48 21.68 69.51
C ASN A 475 -138.41 20.80 68.82
N HIS A 476 -137.99 19.77 69.54
CA HIS A 476 -136.99 18.80 69.14
C HIS A 476 -137.51 17.87 68.06
N THR A 477 -136.95 18.00 66.85
CA THR A 477 -136.79 16.92 65.85
C THR A 477 -135.92 17.40 64.68
N GLU A 478 -135.95 18.69 64.36
CA GLU A 478 -135.12 19.29 63.31
C GLU A 478 -133.71 19.67 63.81
N ASN A 479 -133.60 20.06 65.09
CA ASN A 479 -132.30 20.36 65.72
C ASN A 479 -131.42 19.12 65.90
N GLU A 480 -132.00 17.93 66.09
CA GLU A 480 -131.25 16.66 66.10
C GLU A 480 -130.75 16.30 64.70
N ILE A 481 -131.51 16.62 63.65
CA ILE A 481 -131.06 16.45 62.26
C ILE A 481 -129.97 17.46 61.93
N CYS A 482 -130.10 18.72 62.35
CA CYS A 482 -129.04 19.72 62.21
C CYS A 482 -127.78 19.32 62.96
N LEU A 483 -127.88 18.92 64.24
CA LEU A 483 -126.72 18.43 65.01
C LEU A 483 -126.13 17.15 64.42
N TYR A 484 -126.93 16.26 63.86
CA TYR A 484 -126.43 15.08 63.16
C TYR A 484 -125.71 15.46 61.85
N ASN A 485 -126.25 16.40 61.08
CA ASN A 485 -125.63 16.93 59.88
C ASN A 485 -124.33 17.68 60.22
N ASP A 486 -124.32 18.48 61.28
CA ASP A 486 -123.15 19.21 61.78
C ASP A 486 -122.10 18.24 62.31
N LEU A 487 -122.50 17.18 63.03
CA LEU A 487 -121.60 16.11 63.49
C LEU A 487 -121.03 15.32 62.30
N THR A 488 -121.84 15.07 61.28
CA THR A 488 -121.42 14.37 60.05
C THR A 488 -120.47 15.24 59.22
N ALA A 489 -120.74 16.54 59.12
CA ALA A 489 -119.87 17.52 58.49
C ALA A 489 -118.55 17.67 59.26
N ALA A 490 -118.58 17.72 60.60
CA ALA A 490 -117.39 17.76 61.43
C ALA A 490 -116.55 16.47 61.29
N ARG A 491 -117.20 15.31 61.17
CA ARG A 491 -116.51 14.04 60.88
C ARG A 491 -115.87 14.04 59.49
N ALA A 492 -116.56 14.54 58.48
CA ALA A 492 -116.00 14.67 57.14
C ALA A 492 -114.80 15.63 57.10
N GLN A 493 -114.86 16.74 57.84
CA GLN A 493 -113.73 17.67 57.97
C GLN A 493 -112.54 17.04 58.71
N LEU A 494 -112.80 16.27 59.78
CA LEU A 494 -111.73 15.55 60.49
C LEU A 494 -111.07 14.47 59.63
N GLU A 495 -111.85 13.78 58.79
CA GLU A 495 -111.32 12.80 57.85
C GLU A 495 -110.48 13.49 56.77
N GLN A 496 -110.95 14.62 56.23
CA GLN A 496 -110.18 15.43 55.28
C GLN A 496 -108.86 15.95 55.89
N GLN A 497 -108.86 16.32 57.18
CA GLN A 497 -107.64 16.70 57.89
C GLN A 497 -106.70 15.50 58.08
N ARG A 498 -107.23 14.31 58.36
CA ARG A 498 -106.42 13.07 58.45
C ARG A 498 -105.75 12.73 57.13
N GLU A 499 -106.49 12.76 56.02
CA GLU A 499 -105.95 12.53 54.68
C GLU A 499 -104.86 13.56 54.34
N LYS A 500 -105.05 14.82 54.72
CA LYS A 500 -104.05 15.87 54.55
C LYS A 500 -102.79 15.61 55.38
N ILE A 501 -102.94 15.13 56.62
CA ILE A 501 -101.80 14.75 57.47
C ILE A 501 -101.05 13.56 56.86
N GLU A 502 -101.74 12.51 56.40
CA GLU A 502 -101.11 11.37 55.74
C GLU A 502 -100.40 11.75 54.43
N GLN A 503 -100.97 12.70 53.68
CA GLN A 503 -100.31 13.22 52.49
C GLN A 503 -99.03 14.00 52.85
N LEU A 504 -99.09 14.87 53.86
CA LEU A 504 -97.92 15.60 54.34
C LEU A 504 -96.84 14.67 54.92
N GLU A 505 -97.23 13.56 55.56
CA GLU A 505 -96.29 12.53 56.02
C GLU A 505 -95.63 11.80 54.86
N ARG A 506 -96.38 11.48 53.79
CA ARG A 506 -95.82 10.91 52.56
C ARG A 506 -94.85 11.87 51.88
N GLU A 507 -95.23 13.14 51.73
CA GLU A 507 -94.38 14.18 51.15
C GLU A 507 -93.12 14.40 51.99
N LYS A 508 -93.24 14.44 53.32
CA LYS A 508 -92.10 14.50 54.23
C LYS A 508 -91.16 13.31 54.03
N GLN A 509 -91.70 12.09 53.95
CA GLN A 509 -90.88 10.90 53.77
C GLN A 509 -90.18 10.89 52.42
N GLU A 510 -90.86 11.37 51.36
CA GLU A 510 -90.29 11.53 50.02
C GLU A 510 -89.15 12.54 50.01
N ILE A 511 -89.33 13.72 50.63
CA ILE A 511 -88.27 14.73 50.77
C ILE A 511 -87.07 14.16 51.53
N VAL A 512 -87.30 13.42 52.63
CA VAL A 512 -86.22 12.78 53.38
C VAL A 512 -85.46 11.77 52.52
N THR A 513 -86.15 10.94 51.73
CA THR A 513 -85.47 10.00 50.82
C THR A 513 -84.68 10.71 49.73
N VAL A 514 -85.22 11.78 49.12
CA VAL A 514 -84.51 12.57 48.11
C VAL A 514 -83.30 13.29 48.72
N MET A 515 -83.41 13.80 49.94
CA MET A 515 -82.28 14.39 50.66
C MET A 515 -81.19 13.37 50.95
N TYR A 516 -81.54 12.16 51.41
CA TYR A 516 -80.56 11.09 51.63
C TYR A 516 -79.89 10.65 50.33
N GLN A 517 -80.65 10.52 49.24
CA GLN A 517 -80.14 10.18 47.91
C GLN A 517 -79.19 11.27 47.36
N ALA A 518 -79.57 12.55 47.48
CA ALA A 518 -78.75 13.68 47.03
C ALA A 518 -77.48 13.86 47.87
N ALA A 519 -77.53 13.50 49.16
CA ALA A 519 -76.37 13.51 50.05
C ALA A 519 -75.44 12.30 49.80
N SER A 520 -75.97 11.12 49.46
CA SER A 520 -75.14 9.94 49.18
C SER A 520 -74.50 9.96 47.79
N ASP A 521 -75.21 10.44 46.77
CA ASP A 521 -74.78 10.28 45.37
C ASP A 521 -73.76 11.35 44.92
N ASN A 522 -73.59 12.45 45.67
CA ASN A 522 -72.66 13.53 45.27
C ASN A 522 -71.34 13.55 46.03
N GLU A 523 -71.27 13.12 47.29
CA GLU A 523 -70.05 13.32 48.08
C GLU A 523 -68.93 12.33 47.71
N ASP A 524 -69.23 11.04 47.58
CA ASP A 524 -68.18 10.03 47.40
C ASP A 524 -67.67 9.99 45.95
N GLU A 525 -68.55 10.10 44.95
CA GLU A 525 -68.14 10.04 43.55
C GLU A 525 -67.35 11.28 43.09
N THR A 526 -67.66 12.47 43.64
CA THR A 526 -66.90 13.69 43.35
C THR A 526 -65.56 13.72 44.08
N LYS A 527 -65.49 13.22 45.32
CA LYS A 527 -64.23 13.04 46.07
C LYS A 527 -63.31 12.04 45.37
N ASP A 528 -63.84 10.93 44.87
CA ASP A 528 -63.06 9.93 44.14
C ASP A 528 -62.55 10.47 42.79
N LYS A 529 -63.38 11.23 42.05
CA LYS A 529 -62.95 11.90 40.81
C LYS A 529 -61.85 12.93 41.08
N LEU A 530 -62.01 13.74 42.13
CA LEU A 530 -61.00 14.73 42.53
C LEU A 530 -59.70 14.05 42.99
N ALA A 531 -59.79 12.95 43.74
CA ALA A 531 -58.62 12.17 44.16
C ALA A 531 -57.90 11.54 42.95
N ALA A 532 -58.63 10.98 42.00
CA ALA A 532 -58.07 10.46 40.76
C ALA A 532 -57.38 11.55 39.93
N GLU A 533 -58.00 12.73 39.81
CA GLU A 533 -57.41 13.86 39.11
C GLU A 533 -56.15 14.38 39.83
N LEU A 534 -56.15 14.47 41.16
CA LEU A 534 -54.97 14.84 41.95
C LEU A 534 -53.83 13.84 41.76
N ILE A 535 -54.11 12.54 41.74
CA ILE A 535 -53.11 11.50 41.46
C ILE A 535 -52.57 11.63 40.04
N ALA A 536 -53.45 11.84 39.04
CA ALA A 536 -53.04 12.04 37.65
C ALA A 536 -52.13 13.28 37.51
N LYS A 537 -52.53 14.41 38.09
CA LYS A 537 -51.72 15.64 38.10
C LYS A 537 -50.39 15.48 38.84
N THR A 538 -50.37 14.69 39.92
CA THR A 538 -49.14 14.38 40.66
C THR A 538 -48.18 13.55 39.80
N ASN A 539 -48.69 12.55 39.08
CA ASN A 539 -47.90 11.75 38.15
C ASN A 539 -47.37 12.58 36.98
N ASP A 540 -48.20 13.46 36.41
CA ASP A 540 -47.77 14.38 35.35
C ASP A 540 -46.65 15.31 35.81
N LEU A 541 -46.79 15.87 37.02
CA LEU A 541 -45.77 16.72 37.62
C LEU A 541 -44.47 15.94 37.89
N GLN A 542 -44.57 14.70 38.37
CA GLN A 542 -43.41 13.84 38.57
C GLN A 542 -42.71 13.50 37.24
N ASN A 543 -43.46 13.25 36.17
CA ASN A 543 -42.93 13.03 34.84
C ASN A 543 -42.24 14.28 34.29
N LEU A 544 -42.86 15.46 34.44
CA LEU A 544 -42.25 16.74 34.06
C LEU A 544 -40.97 17.03 34.85
N MET A 545 -40.92 16.69 36.14
CA MET A 545 -39.69 16.80 36.93
C MET A 545 -38.57 15.89 36.42
N LEU A 546 -38.90 14.66 36.02
CA LEU A 546 -37.94 13.73 35.42
C LEU A 546 -37.44 14.23 34.07
N GLU A 547 -38.34 14.73 33.21
CA GLU A 547 -37.99 15.32 31.92
C GLU A 547 -37.10 16.56 32.09
N HIS A 548 -37.45 17.45 33.01
CA HIS A 548 -36.64 18.62 33.36
C HIS A 548 -35.23 18.21 33.82
N ALA A 549 -35.12 17.19 34.67
CA ALA A 549 -33.82 16.67 35.11
C ALA A 549 -32.99 16.08 33.95
N GLN A 550 -33.63 15.39 33.01
CA GLN A 550 -32.98 14.86 31.81
C GLN A 550 -32.49 15.99 30.89
N LEU A 551 -33.34 16.97 30.61
CA LEU A 551 -32.98 18.14 29.81
C LEU A 551 -31.83 18.94 30.46
N GLN A 552 -31.85 19.10 31.78
CA GLN A 552 -30.77 19.75 32.51
C GLN A 552 -29.43 19.01 32.38
N ASN A 553 -29.45 17.67 32.37
CA ASN A 553 -28.24 16.87 32.15
C ASN A 553 -27.73 17.00 30.71
N ILE A 554 -28.62 17.01 29.71
CA ILE A 554 -28.26 17.20 28.30
C ILE A 554 -27.68 18.60 28.09
N ALA A 555 -28.27 19.63 28.68
CA ALA A 555 -27.78 21.01 28.61
C ALA A 555 -26.36 21.12 29.19
N ARG A 556 -26.11 20.51 30.36
CA ARG A 556 -24.79 20.48 30.99
C ARG A 556 -23.74 19.78 30.12
N PHE A 557 -24.07 18.60 29.58
CA PHE A 557 -23.16 17.88 28.68
C PHE A 557 -22.84 18.67 27.41
N THR A 558 -23.85 19.36 26.86
CA THR A 558 -23.67 20.21 25.68
C THR A 558 -22.79 21.42 25.99
N GLN A 559 -22.96 22.03 27.17
CA GLN A 559 -22.10 23.11 27.66
C GLN A 559 -20.65 22.65 27.83
N GLU A 560 -20.40 21.54 28.53
CA GLU A 560 -19.04 20.98 28.72
C GLU A 560 -18.36 20.67 27.37
N ARG A 561 -19.12 20.16 26.39
CA ARG A 561 -18.61 19.90 25.04
C ARG A 561 -18.25 21.20 24.32
N ASN A 562 -19.05 22.24 24.46
CA ASN A 562 -18.78 23.54 23.84
C ASN A 562 -17.54 24.20 24.47
N GLU A 563 -17.41 24.17 25.81
CA GLU A 563 -16.21 24.64 26.51
C GLU A 563 -14.95 23.91 26.03
N MET A 564 -15.03 22.59 25.78
CA MET A 564 -13.92 21.82 25.20
C MET A 564 -13.54 22.32 23.79
N LEU A 565 -14.53 22.55 22.92
CA LEU A 565 -14.30 23.02 21.56
C LEU A 565 -13.73 24.45 21.54
N GLU A 566 -14.21 25.33 22.42
CA GLU A 566 -13.66 26.68 22.59
C GLU A 566 -12.21 26.63 23.07
N ASN A 567 -11.89 25.75 24.01
CA ASN A 567 -10.52 25.54 24.46
C ASN A 567 -9.60 25.03 23.32
N GLN A 568 -10.08 24.10 22.49
CA GLN A 568 -9.34 23.62 21.31
C GLN A 568 -9.13 24.74 20.28
N LEU A 569 -10.16 25.55 20.01
CA LEU A 569 -10.05 26.70 19.12
C LEU A 569 -9.02 27.73 19.65
N ALA A 570 -9.05 28.02 20.94
CA ALA A 570 -8.07 28.91 21.58
C ALA A 570 -6.63 28.35 21.53
N GLU A 571 -6.47 27.02 21.61
CA GLU A 571 -5.17 26.36 21.45
C GLU A 571 -4.67 26.42 20.01
N VAL A 572 -5.53 26.16 19.02
CA VAL A 572 -5.19 26.31 17.59
C VAL A 572 -4.82 27.75 17.26
N GLN A 573 -5.58 28.73 17.77
CA GLN A 573 -5.26 30.15 17.61
C GLN A 573 -3.91 30.50 18.25
N ARG A 574 -3.62 29.99 19.45
CA ARG A 574 -2.30 30.15 20.08
C ARG A 574 -1.18 29.52 19.26
N HIS A 575 -1.39 28.33 18.69
CA HIS A 575 -0.42 27.68 17.81
C HIS A 575 -0.19 28.47 16.52
N LEU A 576 -1.24 28.98 15.88
CA LEU A 576 -1.11 29.82 14.69
C LEU A 576 -0.41 31.14 15.00
N TYR A 577 -0.74 31.77 16.13
CA TYR A 577 -0.10 33.00 16.57
C TYR A 577 1.38 32.79 16.95
N ALA A 578 1.71 31.70 17.65
CA ALA A 578 3.08 31.31 17.96
C ALA A 578 3.88 31.01 16.68
N LYS A 579 3.30 30.26 15.74
CA LYS A 579 3.90 29.97 14.42
C LYS A 579 4.10 31.24 13.59
N SER A 580 3.21 32.24 13.74
CA SER A 580 3.35 33.55 13.10
C SER A 580 4.43 34.42 13.78
N LYS A 581 4.63 34.32 15.10
CA LYS A 581 5.67 35.05 15.84
C LYS A 581 7.06 34.41 15.76
N GLU A 582 7.15 33.11 15.52
CA GLU A 582 8.39 32.43 15.10
C GLU A 582 8.78 32.74 13.64
N GLY A 583 7.99 33.58 12.96
CA GLY A 583 8.19 34.14 11.61
C GLY A 583 9.50 34.90 11.37
N GLY A 584 10.39 34.99 12.36
CA GLY A 584 11.77 35.44 12.14
C GLY A 584 12.68 34.39 11.47
N LYS A 585 12.26 33.12 11.39
CA LYS A 585 13.05 32.04 10.75
C LYS A 585 12.34 31.27 9.64
N THR A 586 11.01 31.32 9.53
CA THR A 586 10.26 30.64 8.46
C THR A 586 10.23 31.40 7.12
N GLY A 587 10.78 32.63 7.06
CA GLY A 587 11.08 33.29 5.79
C GLY A 587 12.10 32.51 4.94
N PHE A 588 13.02 31.79 5.60
CA PHE A 588 13.98 30.91 4.92
C PHE A 588 13.29 29.74 4.24
N ASP A 589 12.33 29.07 4.88
CA ASP A 589 11.66 27.89 4.29
C ASP A 589 10.84 28.26 3.04
N THR A 590 10.17 29.41 3.02
CA THR A 590 9.46 29.87 1.81
C THR A 590 10.40 30.29 0.69
N ILE A 591 11.53 30.93 1.01
CA ILE A 591 12.54 31.32 0.02
C ILE A 591 13.28 30.08 -0.52
N GLU A 592 13.58 29.11 0.34
CA GLU A 592 14.21 27.84 -0.03
C GLU A 592 13.27 26.97 -0.86
N LEU A 593 11.97 26.90 -0.51
CA LEU A 593 10.97 26.25 -1.36
C LEU A 593 10.82 26.97 -2.71
N GLN A 594 10.87 28.29 -2.73
CA GLN A 594 10.78 29.06 -3.97
C GLN A 594 12.03 28.90 -4.84
N GLN A 595 13.22 28.79 -4.22
CA GLN A 595 14.45 28.44 -4.91
C GLN A 595 14.39 27.01 -5.47
N GLN A 596 13.96 26.03 -4.67
CA GLN A 596 13.76 24.65 -5.13
C GLN A 596 12.76 24.57 -6.29
N ILE A 597 11.68 25.36 -6.26
CA ILE A 597 10.72 25.45 -7.37
C ILE A 597 11.40 26.05 -8.61
N SER A 598 12.26 27.06 -8.45
CA SER A 598 13.02 27.66 -9.55
C SER A 598 14.02 26.67 -10.15
N ASP A 599 14.76 25.94 -9.31
CA ASP A 599 15.74 24.94 -9.73
C ASP A 599 15.06 23.77 -10.45
N LEU A 600 13.91 23.31 -9.96
CA LEU A 600 13.11 22.27 -10.62
C LEU A 600 12.54 22.75 -11.96
N ARG A 601 12.15 24.03 -12.07
CA ARG A 601 11.69 24.62 -13.34
C ARG A 601 12.82 24.71 -14.37
N ASN A 602 14.01 25.13 -13.94
CA ASN A 602 15.19 25.17 -14.81
C ASN A 602 15.61 23.77 -15.25
N SER A 603 15.66 22.81 -14.32
CA SER A 603 15.96 21.41 -14.64
C SER A 603 14.93 20.79 -15.59
N LEU A 604 13.64 21.14 -15.45
CA LEU A 604 12.60 20.72 -16.38
C LEU A 604 12.82 21.33 -17.77
N ALA A 605 13.16 22.62 -17.86
CA ALA A 605 13.44 23.29 -19.13
C ALA A 605 14.66 22.68 -19.83
N GLU A 606 15.75 22.40 -19.10
CA GLU A 606 16.93 21.70 -19.62
C GLU A 606 16.59 20.28 -20.10
N ALA A 607 15.79 19.53 -19.35
CA ALA A 607 15.34 18.20 -19.76
C ALA A 607 14.45 18.24 -21.01
N MET A 608 13.59 19.26 -21.13
CA MET A 608 12.79 19.49 -22.34
C MET A 608 13.68 19.82 -23.54
N GLN A 609 14.69 20.68 -23.38
CA GLN A 609 15.64 20.99 -24.44
C GLN A 609 16.44 19.76 -24.86
N GLN A 610 16.95 18.96 -23.92
CA GLN A 610 17.66 17.71 -24.22
C GLN A 610 16.77 16.72 -24.99
N ASN A 611 15.49 16.60 -24.61
CA ASN A 611 14.55 15.75 -25.35
C ASN A 611 14.35 16.25 -26.78
N GLN A 612 14.25 17.56 -26.99
CA GLN A 612 14.14 18.13 -28.33
C GLN A 612 15.40 17.88 -29.16
N GLU A 613 16.59 18.04 -28.58
CA GLU A 613 17.88 17.73 -29.23
C GLU A 613 17.99 16.24 -29.59
N LEU A 614 17.59 15.34 -28.69
CA LEU A 614 17.56 13.90 -28.95
C LEU A 614 16.55 13.54 -30.05
N GLU A 615 15.38 14.18 -30.09
CA GLU A 615 14.38 14.00 -31.14
C GLU A 615 14.92 14.46 -32.51
N THR A 616 15.63 15.59 -32.56
CA THR A 616 16.31 16.02 -33.79
C THR A 616 17.43 15.07 -34.22
N THR A 617 18.20 14.54 -33.26
CA THR A 617 19.28 13.59 -33.56
C THR A 617 18.72 12.26 -34.06
N LEU A 618 17.62 11.80 -33.45
CA LEU A 618 16.94 10.56 -33.85
C LEU A 618 16.35 10.67 -35.25
N THR A 619 15.71 11.79 -35.59
CA THR A 619 15.21 12.03 -36.95
C THR A 619 16.34 12.12 -37.98
N GLN A 620 17.48 12.74 -37.62
CA GLN A 620 18.68 12.75 -38.47
C GLN A 620 19.25 11.34 -38.70
N LYS A 621 19.37 10.52 -37.65
CA LYS A 621 19.86 9.14 -37.78
C LYS A 621 18.91 8.23 -38.55
N GLN A 622 17.61 8.44 -38.42
CA GLN A 622 16.62 7.76 -39.24
C GLN A 622 16.81 8.06 -40.73
N LEU A 623 17.01 9.34 -41.09
CA LEU A 623 17.27 9.74 -42.48
C LEU A 623 18.59 9.16 -43.02
N GLU A 624 19.66 9.16 -42.21
CA GLU A 624 20.93 8.52 -42.61
C GLU A 624 20.78 7.01 -42.86
N LEU A 625 20.00 6.29 -42.04
CA LEU A 625 19.72 4.87 -42.24
C LEU A 625 18.93 4.63 -43.52
N GLU A 626 17.88 5.42 -43.76
CA GLU A 626 17.10 5.34 -44.99
C GLU A 626 17.96 5.61 -46.23
N GLN A 627 18.91 6.54 -46.15
CA GLN A 627 19.87 6.81 -47.21
C GLN A 627 20.80 5.60 -47.44
N ARG A 628 21.35 5.00 -46.38
CA ARG A 628 22.18 3.78 -46.48
C ARG A 628 21.39 2.62 -47.10
N ASP A 629 20.13 2.44 -46.72
CA ASP A 629 19.25 1.41 -47.28
C ASP A 629 18.91 1.66 -48.76
N ARG A 630 18.77 2.92 -49.18
CA ARG A 630 18.66 3.27 -50.61
C ARG A 630 19.91 2.85 -51.37
N VAL A 631 21.10 3.21 -50.88
CA VAL A 631 22.38 2.85 -51.50
C VAL A 631 22.57 1.33 -51.55
N MET A 632 22.26 0.59 -50.49
CA MET A 632 22.35 -0.87 -50.50
C MET A 632 21.40 -1.52 -51.51
N ARG A 633 20.18 -0.99 -51.67
CA ARG A 633 19.25 -1.45 -52.70
C ARG A 633 19.76 -1.17 -54.10
N GLU A 634 20.37 -0.01 -54.34
CA GLU A 634 20.99 0.33 -55.63
C GLU A 634 22.20 -0.57 -55.93
N GLN A 635 23.08 -0.80 -54.96
CA GLN A 635 24.20 -1.74 -55.10
C GLN A 635 23.70 -3.16 -55.39
N SER A 636 22.62 -3.60 -54.74
CA SER A 636 22.00 -4.90 -55.01
C SER A 636 21.44 -4.99 -56.43
N LYS A 637 20.84 -3.91 -56.95
CA LYS A 637 20.40 -3.84 -58.35
C LYS A 637 21.58 -3.89 -59.32
N PHE A 638 22.66 -3.17 -59.03
CA PHE A 638 23.88 -3.17 -59.84
C PHE A 638 24.53 -4.56 -59.89
N LEU A 639 24.62 -5.26 -58.76
CA LEU A 639 25.11 -6.63 -58.70
C LEU A 639 24.25 -7.58 -59.54
N LYS A 640 22.92 -7.49 -59.46
CA LYS A 640 22.01 -8.27 -60.32
C LYS A 640 22.24 -8.00 -61.80
N ALA A 641 22.31 -6.74 -62.21
CA ALA A 641 22.58 -6.37 -63.61
C ALA A 641 23.94 -6.89 -64.09
N ARG A 642 24.97 -6.84 -63.24
CA ARG A 642 26.29 -7.41 -63.53
C ARG A 642 26.22 -8.93 -63.70
N ASP A 643 25.49 -9.62 -62.83
CA ASP A 643 25.35 -11.08 -62.89
C ASP A 643 24.53 -11.51 -64.13
N GLU A 644 23.52 -10.74 -64.52
CA GLU A 644 22.78 -10.91 -65.78
C GLU A 644 23.69 -10.71 -67.00
N LEU A 645 24.53 -9.67 -67.02
CA LEU A 645 25.52 -9.44 -68.08
C LEU A 645 26.56 -10.57 -68.15
N LEU A 646 27.04 -11.06 -67.01
CA LEU A 646 27.95 -12.21 -66.94
C LEU A 646 27.27 -13.48 -67.46
N SER A 647 25.98 -13.68 -67.16
CA SER A 647 25.18 -14.79 -67.68
C SER A 647 25.04 -14.70 -69.20
N LEU A 648 24.77 -13.51 -69.74
CA LEU A 648 24.72 -13.27 -71.20
C LEU A 648 26.07 -13.47 -71.88
N LEU A 649 27.17 -13.02 -71.26
CA LEU A 649 28.53 -13.22 -71.80
C LEU A 649 28.93 -14.71 -71.77
N LYS A 650 28.61 -15.44 -70.70
CA LYS A 650 28.78 -16.90 -70.65
C LYS A 650 27.89 -17.63 -71.67
N GLY A 651 26.67 -17.15 -71.88
CA GLY A 651 25.75 -17.68 -72.89
C GLY A 651 26.16 -17.39 -74.33
N LYS A 652 26.83 -16.26 -74.59
CA LYS A 652 27.35 -15.88 -75.92
C LYS A 652 28.71 -16.52 -76.25
N GLN A 653 29.43 -17.07 -75.27
CA GLN A 653 30.68 -17.80 -75.51
C GLN A 653 30.47 -19.16 -76.23
N THR A 654 29.21 -19.57 -76.48
CA THR A 654 28.87 -20.76 -77.28
C THR A 654 28.28 -20.47 -78.67
N ASN A 655 28.07 -19.20 -79.06
CA ASN A 655 27.62 -18.87 -80.42
C ASN A 655 28.11 -17.47 -80.81
N ALA A 656 29.38 -17.39 -81.17
CA ALA A 656 29.93 -16.31 -81.97
C ALA A 656 30.07 -16.80 -83.41
N ASN A 657 29.00 -16.66 -84.20
CA ASN A 657 29.08 -16.37 -85.63
C ASN A 657 27.74 -15.77 -86.08
N ASN A 658 27.83 -14.55 -86.62
CA ASN A 658 26.82 -13.81 -87.36
C ASN A 658 25.67 -13.20 -86.54
N LEU A 659 25.74 -11.89 -86.32
CA LEU A 659 24.96 -10.91 -87.10
C LEU A 659 25.24 -9.52 -86.49
N VAL A 660 26.06 -8.76 -87.20
CA VAL A 660 26.22 -7.31 -87.04
C VAL A 660 25.27 -6.65 -88.04
N ASN A 661 24.78 -5.47 -87.67
CA ASN A 661 23.95 -4.54 -88.46
C ASN A 661 22.48 -4.89 -88.60
N GLU A 662 21.65 -4.27 -87.76
CA GLU A 662 20.48 -3.45 -88.19
C GLU A 662 19.64 -2.90 -87.01
N ASN A 663 20.00 -3.16 -85.74
CA ASN A 663 19.15 -2.86 -84.58
C ASN A 663 19.46 -1.55 -83.80
N TYR A 664 20.20 -0.60 -84.35
CA TYR A 664 20.63 0.60 -83.59
C TYR A 664 19.50 1.61 -83.32
N GLU A 665 18.45 1.68 -84.16
CA GLU A 665 17.28 2.54 -83.86
C GLU A 665 16.34 1.95 -82.80
N ASP A 666 16.21 0.62 -82.75
CA ASP A 666 15.34 -0.08 -81.78
C ASP A 666 15.91 0.00 -80.34
N ILE A 667 17.24 -0.03 -80.20
CA ILE A 667 17.92 0.13 -78.91
C ILE A 667 17.73 1.54 -78.35
N ASP A 668 17.79 2.58 -79.19
CA ASP A 668 17.56 3.95 -78.75
C ASP A 668 16.10 4.20 -78.36
N GLU A 669 15.14 3.58 -79.05
CA GLU A 669 13.73 3.64 -78.66
C GLU A 669 13.45 2.88 -77.35
N ILE A 670 14.07 1.71 -77.16
CA ILE A 670 14.03 0.99 -75.88
C ILE A 670 14.64 1.83 -74.75
N ASN A 671 15.78 2.48 -75.00
CA ASN A 671 16.42 3.35 -74.01
C ASN A 671 15.55 4.57 -73.66
N LYS A 672 14.88 5.19 -74.64
CA LYS A 672 13.89 6.25 -74.39
C LYS A 672 12.72 5.75 -73.57
N GLN A 673 12.19 4.56 -73.86
CA GLN A 673 11.10 3.97 -73.07
C GLN A 673 11.55 3.62 -71.64
N ILE A 674 12.78 3.16 -71.45
CA ILE A 674 13.36 2.90 -70.12
C ILE A 674 13.50 4.22 -69.36
N ALA A 675 14.00 5.27 -69.99
CA ALA A 675 14.11 6.60 -69.38
C ALA A 675 12.73 7.14 -68.96
N ALA A 676 11.76 7.12 -69.87
CA ALA A 676 10.39 7.56 -69.59
C ALA A 676 9.71 6.75 -68.46
N LYS A 677 9.90 5.41 -68.44
CA LYS A 677 9.39 4.57 -67.34
C LYS A 677 10.10 4.83 -66.02
N THR A 678 11.39 5.15 -66.05
CA THR A 678 12.16 5.48 -64.85
C THR A 678 11.69 6.81 -64.26
N GLU A 679 11.44 7.82 -65.10
CA GLU A 679 10.83 9.08 -64.68
C GLU A 679 9.43 8.89 -64.09
N ALA A 680 8.57 8.11 -64.74
CA ALA A 680 7.23 7.79 -64.24
C ALA A 680 7.28 7.07 -62.88
N ILE A 681 8.23 6.15 -62.68
CA ILE A 681 8.44 5.47 -61.39
C ILE A 681 8.91 6.47 -60.33
N GLN A 682 9.81 7.37 -60.68
CA GLN A 682 10.30 8.40 -59.76
C GLN A 682 9.17 9.35 -59.32
N GLU A 683 8.31 9.75 -60.26
CA GLU A 683 7.12 10.57 -59.98
C GLU A 683 6.08 9.84 -59.11
N LEU A 684 5.91 8.53 -59.31
CA LEU A 684 5.07 7.71 -58.43
C LEU A 684 5.63 7.63 -57.01
N TYR A 685 6.95 7.52 -56.84
CA TYR A 685 7.58 7.52 -55.52
C TYR A 685 7.42 8.85 -54.79
N THR A 686 7.63 9.99 -55.47
CA THR A 686 7.43 11.31 -54.86
C THR A 686 5.97 11.55 -54.50
N THR A 687 5.05 11.08 -55.34
CA THR A 687 3.60 11.13 -55.06
C THR A 687 3.25 10.27 -53.85
N LEU A 688 3.78 9.05 -53.76
CA LEU A 688 3.55 8.14 -52.63
C LEU A 688 4.07 8.73 -51.32
N GLU A 689 5.27 9.29 -51.32
CA GLU A 689 5.87 9.96 -50.14
C GLU A 689 5.03 11.16 -49.69
N SER A 690 4.58 11.99 -50.63
CA SER A 690 3.66 13.10 -50.37
C SER A 690 2.33 12.62 -49.76
N LYS A 691 1.75 11.53 -50.28
CA LYS A 691 0.52 10.93 -49.74
C LYS A 691 0.73 10.31 -48.37
N GLN A 692 1.86 9.65 -48.12
CA GLN A 692 2.20 9.10 -46.80
C GLN A 692 2.32 10.21 -45.76
N MET A 693 2.97 11.33 -46.11
CA MET A 693 3.04 12.52 -45.26
C MET A 693 1.66 13.13 -45.00
N GLN A 694 0.78 13.15 -46.01
CA GLN A 694 -0.62 13.61 -45.85
C GLN A 694 -1.40 12.71 -44.90
N VAL A 695 -1.29 11.38 -45.02
CA VAL A 695 -1.94 10.41 -44.12
C VAL A 695 -1.46 10.59 -42.68
N MET A 696 -0.15 10.71 -42.44
CA MET A 696 0.39 10.94 -41.11
C MET A 696 -0.14 12.25 -40.47
N ARG A 697 -0.32 13.32 -41.27
CA ARG A 697 -0.93 14.57 -40.78
C ARG A 697 -2.40 14.38 -40.41
N LEU A 698 -3.14 13.62 -41.21
CA LEU A 698 -4.54 13.29 -40.92
C LEU A 698 -4.68 12.41 -39.68
N GLU A 699 -3.83 11.41 -39.50
CA GLU A 699 -3.80 10.56 -38.29
C GLU A 699 -3.55 11.39 -37.02
N LYS A 700 -2.61 12.34 -37.07
CA LYS A 700 -2.37 13.28 -35.96
C LYS A 700 -3.60 14.16 -35.68
N LEU A 701 -4.30 14.61 -36.72
CA LEU A 701 -5.52 15.39 -36.57
C LEU A 701 -6.67 14.58 -35.99
N VAL A 702 -6.87 13.34 -36.46
CA VAL A 702 -7.89 12.42 -35.93
C VAL A 702 -7.64 12.16 -34.45
N LYS A 703 -6.41 11.86 -34.05
CA LYS A 703 -6.05 11.65 -32.64
C LYS A 703 -6.34 12.88 -31.76
N LEU A 704 -6.07 14.08 -32.28
CA LEU A 704 -6.40 15.33 -31.57
C LEU A 704 -7.92 15.50 -31.38
N LEU A 705 -8.72 15.13 -32.39
CA LEU A 705 -10.18 15.17 -32.33
C LEU A 705 -10.74 14.14 -31.34
N GLU A 706 -10.17 12.92 -31.30
CA GLU A 706 -10.49 11.89 -30.30
C GLU A 706 -10.22 12.39 -28.87
N ASP A 707 -9.03 12.94 -28.60
CA ASP A 707 -8.67 13.51 -27.30
C ASP A 707 -9.58 14.70 -26.90
N GLN A 708 -10.07 15.46 -27.89
CA GLN A 708 -11.04 16.54 -27.65
C GLN A 708 -12.43 15.99 -27.32
N GLN A 709 -12.87 14.95 -28.03
CA GLN A 709 -14.14 14.27 -27.80
C GLN A 709 -14.18 13.63 -26.41
N ASP A 710 -13.11 12.97 -25.98
CA ASP A 710 -13.00 12.36 -24.65
C ASP A 710 -13.09 13.41 -23.54
N ARG A 711 -12.42 14.56 -23.71
CA ARG A 711 -12.53 15.69 -22.78
C ARG A 711 -13.94 16.26 -22.71
N ALA A 712 -14.60 16.42 -23.86
CA ALA A 712 -15.98 16.90 -23.92
C ALA A 712 -16.95 15.89 -23.27
N GLN A 713 -16.76 14.60 -23.51
CA GLN A 713 -17.56 13.52 -22.92
C GLN A 713 -17.36 13.47 -21.39
N ALA A 714 -16.14 13.58 -20.90
CA ALA A 714 -15.87 13.64 -19.46
C ALA A 714 -16.53 14.86 -18.78
N GLN A 715 -16.54 16.02 -19.45
CA GLN A 715 -17.26 17.19 -18.97
C GLN A 715 -18.78 16.96 -18.95
N ARG A 716 -19.34 16.37 -20.01
CA ARG A 716 -20.75 16.01 -20.09
C ARG A 716 -21.14 15.09 -18.93
N THR A 717 -20.39 14.02 -18.67
CA THR A 717 -20.64 13.10 -17.55
C THR A 717 -20.61 13.81 -16.20
N ARG A 718 -19.68 14.75 -15.98
CA ARG A 718 -19.62 15.55 -14.74
C ARG A 718 -20.84 16.45 -14.57
N LEU A 719 -21.30 17.08 -15.65
CA LEU A 719 -22.49 17.92 -15.64
C LEU A 719 -23.76 17.09 -15.41
N GLU A 720 -23.90 15.94 -16.08
CA GLU A 720 -25.00 15.00 -15.87
C GLU A 720 -25.06 14.52 -14.42
N HIS A 721 -23.90 14.19 -13.82
CA HIS A 721 -23.83 13.83 -12.41
C HIS A 721 -24.27 14.97 -11.48
N ARG A 722 -23.86 16.21 -11.77
CA ARG A 722 -24.27 17.39 -11.00
C ARG A 722 -25.76 17.69 -11.16
N ILE A 723 -26.32 17.53 -12.35
CA ILE A 723 -27.77 17.66 -12.60
C ILE A 723 -28.52 16.61 -11.78
N ALA A 724 -28.11 15.35 -11.82
CA ALA A 724 -28.73 14.27 -11.03
C ALA A 724 -28.69 14.58 -9.52
N GLN A 725 -27.57 15.07 -9.00
CA GLN A 725 -27.47 15.51 -7.59
C GLN A 725 -28.46 16.65 -7.27
N LEU A 726 -28.53 17.67 -8.13
CA LEU A 726 -29.44 18.79 -7.94
C LEU A 726 -30.92 18.36 -8.03
N GLU A 727 -31.25 17.43 -8.93
CA GLU A 727 -32.60 16.85 -9.03
C GLU A 727 -32.99 16.09 -7.76
N VAL A 728 -32.07 15.33 -7.17
CA VAL A 728 -32.29 14.65 -5.87
C VAL A 728 -32.51 15.68 -4.76
N SER A 729 -31.65 16.68 -4.63
CA SER A 729 -31.80 17.74 -3.63
C SER A 729 -33.10 18.55 -3.79
N LEU A 730 -33.54 18.80 -5.03
CA LEU A 730 -34.81 19.46 -5.29
C LEU A 730 -36.01 18.59 -4.90
N ARG A 731 -35.97 17.27 -5.17
CA ARG A 731 -37.01 16.34 -4.71
C ARG A 731 -37.09 16.28 -3.19
N GLU A 732 -35.95 16.21 -2.51
CA GLU A 732 -35.87 16.23 -1.05
C GLU A 732 -36.43 17.54 -0.47
N LYS A 733 -36.04 18.69 -1.03
CA LYS A 733 -36.56 20.00 -0.62
C LYS A 733 -38.07 20.14 -0.85
N ASN A 734 -38.59 19.64 -1.98
CA ASN A 734 -40.02 19.67 -2.27
C ASN A 734 -40.82 18.75 -1.33
N ASN A 735 -40.30 17.56 -1.03
CA ASN A 735 -40.89 16.67 -0.03
C ASN A 735 -40.92 17.33 1.36
N ASN A 736 -39.83 17.99 1.76
CA ASN A 736 -39.75 18.72 3.03
C ASN A 736 -40.70 19.93 3.11
N ASN A 737 -40.97 20.59 1.98
CA ASN A 737 -41.94 21.67 1.92
C ASN A 737 -43.38 21.13 1.97
N ARG A 738 -43.69 20.03 1.29
CA ARG A 738 -45.00 19.37 1.37
C ARG A 738 -45.31 18.90 2.80
N THR A 739 -44.35 18.28 3.50
CA THR A 739 -44.55 17.88 4.90
C THR A 739 -44.73 19.06 5.85
N LYS A 740 -44.16 20.25 5.56
CA LYS A 740 -44.41 21.46 6.34
C LYS A 740 -45.75 22.14 6.03
N THR A 741 -46.27 22.03 4.81
CA THR A 741 -47.53 22.70 4.41
C THR A 741 -48.77 21.92 4.83
N PHE A 742 -48.66 20.61 5.05
CA PHE A 742 -49.74 19.77 5.62
C PHE A 742 -49.81 19.80 7.16
N GLY A 743 -48.96 20.59 7.84
CA GLY A 743 -48.99 20.76 9.30
C GLY A 743 -49.64 22.06 9.78
N ILE A 744 -50.30 22.83 8.91
CA ILE A 744 -50.95 24.13 9.22
C ILE A 744 -52.42 24.16 8.74
N LEU A 745 -53.03 22.99 8.54
CA LEU A 745 -54.49 22.82 8.41
C LEU A 745 -54.91 21.81 9.48
#